data_AF-A0A3M1XXE9-F1
#
_entry.id   AF-A0A3M1XXE9-F1
#
_cell.length_a   1.000
_cell.length_b   1.000
_cell.length_c   1.000
_cell.angle_alpha   90.00
_cell.angle_beta   90.00
_cell.angle_gamma   90.00
#
_symmetry.space_group_name_H-M   'P 1'
#
loop_
_entity.id
_entity.type
_entity.pdbx_description
1 polymer ?
#
loop_
_entity_poly.entity_id
_entity_poly.type
_entity_poly.pdbx_seq_one_letter_code
_entity_poly.pdbx_strand_id
1 'polypeptide(L)'
;MVNKIMKKVVFVLFIILLMASVLSVIAQENGDFDNRITINQIDDSLFPQLTLFVNVLDEFGVPVSGLTAADFSVSVDDEPVSILSVENVRDDNLPISVVLVIDTSSSMFGTPLTDAKSAALAFVDNILEGDEIAVIGFNQTASVVQEFTTDLDTVRASINGLTAQGQTALFDATLAASELAARANNPRRFIIFLTDGNEFGSLSSAGPMDSVELANVNNVSFYTIALGYGVQPDYLRQVAENTRGQAFVYPSSAALTELYIFLAEYLRTQYIITVDTDIEPDGQPTTLQINIEELAETASYTPPDLYPQLTMPTVPDEAIRQPVELTFNVDAVRGLSAVTISIEGEEQYVDSFDEGVTSISPTILLDPYALDGGETSTIILSAEDQEGGIRSASMSVDIASLPPQVELLGLDDNISTNGLLTLSVDVVASQRDLESVTYILGDEILATVVDSPFEYQLDTFALPLGDYSLSVDVNDGVELSNITTIFTVAPIASNSEWTLRTEQFDDAIMALVPAGCFQMGSDADDDELPVTNVCVETAFWIDIHPVTNEQYGSSGFFQDSQNPRDRVTWGDAREYCESRGGRLPTEAEWEYAARGPDSLIYPWSNLPNLDLAANLSNSEGMTLPVGSFPDGASWVGALDMAGNVWEWTSSIYAAYPYNPMDGREDPEDSEALRVLRGGAATNTIDLLYSSNRFAALPDSDFALVGFRCVMDYNQTQ
;
A
#
# COMPACT_ATOMS: atom_id res chain seq x y z
N MET A 1 56.98 -75.23 9.91
CA MET A 1 55.79 -74.53 9.36
C MET A 1 54.54 -74.71 10.23
N VAL A 2 54.24 -75.93 10.71
CA VAL A 2 53.07 -76.20 11.58
C VAL A 2 53.07 -75.41 12.89
N ASN A 3 54.24 -75.22 13.52
CA ASN A 3 54.34 -74.51 14.82
C ASN A 3 54.18 -72.96 14.73
N LYS A 4 54.17 -72.38 13.52
CA LYS A 4 54.02 -70.93 13.29
C LYS A 4 52.57 -70.56 12.95
N ILE A 5 51.87 -71.44 12.24
CA ILE A 5 50.43 -71.34 11.94
C ILE A 5 49.61 -71.67 13.20
N MET A 6 50.01 -72.69 13.96
CA MET A 6 49.33 -73.04 15.22
C MET A 6 49.53 -71.97 16.30
N LYS A 7 50.66 -71.23 16.30
CA LYS A 7 50.84 -70.05 17.16
C LYS A 7 50.01 -68.85 16.71
N LYS A 8 49.84 -68.60 15.40
CA LYS A 8 48.97 -67.51 14.90
C LYS A 8 47.49 -67.81 15.15
N VAL A 9 47.03 -69.04 14.93
CA VAL A 9 45.64 -69.44 15.18
C VAL A 9 45.33 -69.48 16.67
N VAL A 10 46.24 -69.97 17.51
CA VAL A 10 46.08 -69.91 18.97
C VAL A 10 46.14 -68.46 19.48
N PHE A 11 46.95 -67.58 18.88
CA PHE A 11 47.01 -66.16 19.26
C PHE A 11 45.73 -65.40 18.87
N VAL A 12 45.16 -65.66 17.68
CA VAL A 12 43.87 -65.10 17.24
C VAL A 12 42.71 -65.65 18.09
N LEU A 13 42.67 -66.95 18.38
CA LEU A 13 41.67 -67.53 19.30
C LEU A 13 41.84 -67.07 20.75
N PHE A 14 43.06 -66.78 21.20
CA PHE A 14 43.33 -66.25 22.53
C PHE A 14 42.91 -64.78 22.63
N ILE A 15 43.09 -63.98 21.56
CA ILE A 15 42.57 -62.62 21.46
C ILE A 15 41.03 -62.61 21.39
N ILE A 16 40.40 -63.52 20.64
CA ILE A 16 38.94 -63.66 20.59
C ILE A 16 38.36 -64.09 21.96
N LEU A 17 39.01 -65.04 22.66
CA LEU A 17 38.59 -65.43 24.02
C LEU A 17 38.88 -64.36 25.09
N LEU A 18 39.97 -63.60 24.95
CA LEU A 18 40.27 -62.47 25.84
C LEU A 18 39.31 -61.31 25.60
N MET A 19 39.06 -60.93 24.34
CA MET A 19 38.07 -59.93 23.94
C MET A 19 36.70 -60.30 24.49
N ALA A 20 36.26 -61.55 24.36
CA ALA A 20 35.00 -62.01 24.96
C ALA A 20 34.98 -61.82 26.48
N SER A 21 36.11 -61.98 27.20
CA SER A 21 36.20 -61.80 28.65
C SER A 21 36.26 -60.34 29.11
N VAL A 22 36.87 -59.45 28.31
CA VAL A 22 36.90 -58.01 28.56
C VAL A 22 35.52 -57.41 28.22
N LEU A 23 34.92 -57.84 27.10
CA LEU A 23 33.54 -57.52 26.71
C LEU A 23 32.51 -58.03 27.73
N SER A 24 32.73 -59.20 28.35
CA SER A 24 31.83 -59.72 29.41
C SER A 24 31.80 -58.85 30.67
N VAL A 25 32.90 -58.16 31.00
CA VAL A 25 32.95 -57.22 32.13
C VAL A 25 32.40 -55.85 31.73
N ILE A 26 32.63 -55.42 30.48
CA ILE A 26 32.04 -54.20 29.91
C ILE A 26 30.51 -54.31 29.79
N ALA A 27 30.00 -55.47 29.40
CA ALA A 27 28.56 -55.75 29.23
C ALA A 27 27.78 -55.85 30.55
N GLN A 28 28.47 -56.07 31.69
CA GLN A 28 27.78 -56.32 32.96
C GLN A 28 27.38 -55.04 33.72
N GLU A 29 27.92 -53.86 33.33
CA GLU A 29 27.53 -52.55 33.90
C GLU A 29 26.93 -51.56 32.89
N ASN A 30 27.26 -51.66 31.59
CA ASN A 30 26.65 -50.83 30.55
C ASN A 30 25.73 -51.72 29.69
N GLY A 31 24.46 -51.78 30.05
CA GLY A 31 23.45 -52.44 29.23
C GLY A 31 23.15 -51.61 27.99
N ASP A 32 23.89 -51.83 26.89
CA ASP A 32 23.41 -51.58 25.53
C ASP A 32 24.36 -52.24 24.51
N PHE A 33 24.02 -53.46 24.08
CA PHE A 33 24.53 -54.03 22.82
C PHE A 33 23.35 -54.29 21.87
N ASP A 34 22.22 -53.57 22.06
CA ASP A 34 21.03 -53.76 21.23
C ASP A 34 21.21 -53.11 19.85
N ASN A 35 22.03 -52.05 19.77
CA ASN A 35 22.34 -51.36 18.51
C ASN A 35 23.48 -52.02 17.73
N ARG A 36 23.12 -53.02 16.92
CA ARG A 36 24.01 -53.73 15.98
C ARG A 36 24.29 -52.96 14.69
N ILE A 37 23.55 -51.90 14.45
CA ILE A 37 23.70 -50.97 13.34
C ILE A 37 23.57 -49.55 13.90
N THR A 38 24.42 -48.62 13.47
CA THR A 38 24.38 -47.23 13.97
C THR A 38 24.79 -46.27 12.86
N ILE A 39 23.97 -45.25 12.62
CA ILE A 39 24.31 -44.13 11.74
C ILE A 39 25.10 -43.12 12.59
N ASN A 40 26.41 -43.09 12.40
CA ASN A 40 27.28 -42.21 13.15
C ASN A 40 27.31 -40.79 12.57
N GLN A 41 26.99 -40.62 11.30
CA GLN A 41 27.03 -39.30 10.65
C GLN A 41 26.26 -39.31 9.33
N ILE A 42 25.69 -38.14 9.02
CA ILE A 42 25.17 -37.76 7.71
C ILE A 42 25.95 -36.51 7.26
N ASP A 43 26.57 -36.54 6.09
CA ASP A 43 27.24 -35.40 5.44
C ASP A 43 26.42 -35.01 4.20
N ASP A 44 26.01 -33.75 4.16
CA ASP A 44 25.16 -33.15 3.12
C ASP A 44 25.85 -32.03 2.34
N SER A 45 27.18 -31.93 2.43
CA SER A 45 27.96 -30.93 1.70
C SER A 45 27.81 -30.99 0.18
N LEU A 46 27.31 -32.12 -0.35
CA LEU A 46 27.00 -32.36 -1.76
C LEU A 46 25.50 -32.56 -2.02
N PHE A 47 24.63 -32.06 -1.13
CA PHE A 47 23.18 -32.15 -1.27
C PHE A 47 22.73 -31.84 -2.72
N PRO A 48 21.89 -32.68 -3.35
CA PRO A 48 21.03 -33.73 -2.77
C PRO A 48 21.70 -35.08 -2.50
N GLN A 49 23.02 -35.21 -2.75
CA GLN A 49 23.76 -36.41 -2.36
C GLN A 49 24.13 -36.37 -0.89
N LEU A 50 23.79 -37.44 -0.18
CA LEU A 50 24.15 -37.61 1.23
C LEU A 50 25.20 -38.70 1.37
N THR A 51 26.15 -38.50 2.29
CA THR A 51 27.13 -39.52 2.67
C THR A 51 26.88 -39.96 4.11
N LEU A 52 26.51 -41.23 4.30
CA LEU A 52 26.20 -41.83 5.58
C LEU A 52 27.40 -42.63 6.10
N PHE A 53 27.77 -42.45 7.37
CA PHE A 53 28.83 -43.21 8.02
C PHE A 53 28.23 -44.19 9.01
N VAL A 54 28.28 -45.48 8.69
CA VAL A 54 27.50 -46.52 9.38
C VAL A 54 28.41 -47.55 10.01
N ASN A 55 28.20 -47.85 11.30
CA ASN A 55 28.84 -48.99 11.95
C ASN A 55 27.91 -50.20 11.92
N VAL A 56 28.50 -51.39 11.70
CA VAL A 56 27.77 -52.66 11.68
C VAL A 56 28.50 -53.68 12.55
N LEU A 57 27.82 -54.21 13.54
CA LEU A 57 28.34 -55.15 14.53
C LEU A 57 27.57 -56.49 14.46
N ASP A 58 28.27 -57.59 14.72
CA ASP A 58 27.68 -58.90 14.86
C ASP A 58 27.04 -59.11 16.25
N GLU A 59 26.48 -60.30 16.49
CA GLU A 59 25.83 -60.66 17.77
C GLU A 59 26.77 -60.68 18.98
N PHE A 60 28.09 -60.62 18.75
CA PHE A 60 29.13 -60.58 19.78
C PHE A 60 29.75 -59.18 19.92
N GLY A 61 29.20 -58.16 19.24
CA GLY A 61 29.73 -56.80 19.23
C GLY A 61 31.01 -56.66 18.40
N VAL A 62 31.30 -57.62 17.52
CA VAL A 62 32.47 -57.59 16.64
C VAL A 62 32.07 -56.94 15.31
N PRO A 63 32.87 -56.01 14.78
CA PRO A 63 32.52 -55.36 13.53
C PRO A 63 32.47 -56.29 12.32
N VAL A 64 31.43 -56.12 11.49
CA VAL A 64 31.20 -56.91 10.28
C VAL A 64 31.96 -56.29 9.11
N SER A 65 32.78 -57.09 8.42
CA SER A 65 33.54 -56.68 7.22
C SER A 65 33.03 -57.40 5.97
N GLY A 66 33.32 -56.85 4.79
CA GLY A 66 32.99 -57.45 3.50
C GLY A 66 31.53 -57.30 3.05
N LEU A 67 30.73 -56.43 3.67
CA LEU A 67 29.40 -56.08 3.14
C LEU A 67 29.55 -55.23 1.88
N THR A 68 28.59 -55.37 0.98
CA THR A 68 28.50 -54.70 -0.33
C THR A 68 27.23 -53.87 -0.41
N ALA A 69 27.08 -53.04 -1.45
CA ALA A 69 25.87 -52.26 -1.67
C ALA A 69 24.57 -53.10 -1.71
N ALA A 70 24.64 -54.38 -2.06
CA ALA A 70 23.48 -55.27 -2.08
C ALA A 70 22.97 -55.67 -0.69
N ASP A 71 23.80 -55.49 0.35
CA ASP A 71 23.48 -55.83 1.73
C ASP A 71 22.79 -54.68 2.48
N PHE A 72 22.76 -53.48 1.89
CA PHE A 72 22.15 -52.30 2.46
C PHE A 72 20.91 -51.87 1.67
N SER A 73 19.93 -51.31 2.38
CA SER A 73 18.88 -50.48 1.77
C SER A 73 18.71 -49.23 2.61
N VAL A 74 18.61 -48.07 1.96
CA VAL A 74 18.39 -46.78 2.61
C VAL A 74 17.03 -46.25 2.16
N SER A 75 16.29 -45.65 3.08
CA SER A 75 15.03 -44.96 2.82
C SER A 75 14.95 -43.62 3.54
N VAL A 76 14.17 -42.70 2.99
CA VAL A 76 13.81 -41.40 3.54
C VAL A 76 12.31 -41.42 3.76
N ASP A 77 11.85 -41.25 5.00
CA ASP A 77 10.42 -41.30 5.37
C ASP A 77 9.70 -42.52 4.75
N ASP A 78 10.33 -43.69 4.87
CA ASP A 78 9.93 -45.00 4.32
C ASP A 78 10.01 -45.16 2.78
N GLU A 79 10.40 -44.12 2.04
CA GLU A 79 10.61 -44.20 0.58
C GLU A 79 12.06 -44.58 0.25
N PRO A 80 12.31 -45.63 -0.56
CA PRO A 80 13.65 -46.12 -0.84
C PRO A 80 14.46 -45.13 -1.70
N VAL A 81 15.72 -44.91 -1.34
CA VAL A 81 16.66 -44.06 -2.09
C VAL A 81 17.75 -44.89 -2.76
N SER A 82 18.36 -44.32 -3.80
CA SER A 82 19.39 -45.01 -4.58
C SER A 82 20.75 -44.93 -3.89
N ILE A 83 21.34 -46.08 -3.58
CA ILE A 83 22.72 -46.17 -3.11
C ILE A 83 23.67 -46.04 -4.30
N LEU A 84 24.51 -45.01 -4.30
CA LEU A 84 25.52 -44.75 -5.32
C LEU A 84 26.80 -45.57 -5.07
N SER A 85 27.22 -45.67 -3.81
CA SER A 85 28.41 -46.43 -3.42
C SER A 85 28.31 -46.92 -1.97
N VAL A 86 29.01 -48.02 -1.69
CA VAL A 86 29.29 -48.51 -0.34
C VAL A 86 30.77 -48.85 -0.27
N GLU A 87 31.50 -48.18 0.62
CA GLU A 87 32.92 -48.40 0.84
C GLU A 87 33.12 -48.92 2.27
N ASN A 88 33.94 -49.96 2.43
CA ASN A 88 34.38 -50.41 3.73
C ASN A 88 35.76 -49.81 4.00
N VAL A 89 35.83 -48.96 5.02
CA VAL A 89 37.05 -48.23 5.38
C VAL A 89 38.30 -49.10 5.47
N ARG A 90 38.17 -50.30 6.04
CA ARG A 90 39.29 -51.21 6.26
C ARG A 90 39.74 -51.87 4.96
N ASP A 91 38.78 -52.36 4.18
CA ASP A 91 39.06 -53.07 2.93
C ASP A 91 39.56 -52.12 1.84
N ASP A 92 39.06 -50.88 1.83
CA ASP A 92 39.39 -49.83 0.87
C ASP A 92 40.57 -48.94 1.32
N ASN A 93 41.14 -49.21 2.51
CA ASN A 93 42.28 -48.50 3.10
C ASN A 93 42.08 -46.96 3.18
N LEU A 94 40.90 -46.54 3.60
CA LEU A 94 40.59 -45.11 3.77
C LEU A 94 41.29 -44.55 5.03
N PRO A 95 42.02 -43.42 4.93
CA PRO A 95 42.77 -42.86 6.05
C PRO A 95 41.85 -42.22 7.10
N ILE A 96 42.32 -42.19 8.34
CA ILE A 96 41.71 -41.48 9.48
C ILE A 96 42.66 -40.48 10.10
N SER A 97 42.11 -39.48 10.76
CA SER A 97 42.85 -38.51 11.57
C SER A 97 42.47 -38.67 13.04
N VAL A 98 43.45 -38.98 13.89
CA VAL A 98 43.20 -39.25 15.32
C VAL A 98 43.99 -38.31 16.22
N VAL A 99 43.31 -37.64 17.14
CA VAL A 99 43.96 -36.89 18.22
C VAL A 99 44.00 -37.76 19.47
N LEU A 100 45.21 -38.12 19.92
CA LEU A 100 45.43 -38.78 21.20
C LEU A 100 45.59 -37.72 22.29
N VAL A 101 44.62 -37.63 23.20
CA VAL A 101 44.61 -36.66 24.29
C VAL A 101 44.86 -37.39 25.60
N ILE A 102 46.00 -37.12 26.23
CA ILE A 102 46.47 -37.84 27.41
C ILE A 102 46.61 -36.87 28.58
N ASP A 103 45.92 -37.18 29.67
CA ASP A 103 46.08 -36.47 30.94
C ASP A 103 47.50 -36.69 31.49
N THR A 104 48.15 -35.57 31.81
CA THR A 104 49.49 -35.46 32.36
C THR A 104 49.48 -34.68 33.67
N SER A 105 48.35 -34.61 34.36
CA SER A 105 48.24 -34.02 35.69
C SER A 105 48.99 -34.83 36.74
N SER A 106 49.13 -34.27 37.95
CA SER A 106 49.93 -34.91 39.01
C SER A 106 49.34 -36.25 39.50
N SER A 107 48.03 -36.50 39.33
CA SER A 107 47.40 -37.79 39.68
C SER A 107 47.89 -38.93 38.80
N MET A 108 48.25 -38.63 37.55
CA MET A 108 48.76 -39.59 36.59
C MET A 108 50.20 -40.06 36.88
N PHE A 109 50.90 -39.49 37.88
CA PHE A 109 52.29 -39.83 38.18
C PHE A 109 52.50 -41.32 38.50
N GLY A 110 53.51 -41.92 37.87
CA GLY A 110 53.88 -43.32 38.10
C GLY A 110 53.21 -44.29 37.12
N THR A 111 52.56 -45.33 37.65
CA THR A 111 51.96 -46.40 36.85
C THR A 111 50.86 -45.90 35.89
N PRO A 112 49.92 -45.02 36.28
CA PRO A 112 48.85 -44.58 35.38
C PRO A 112 49.36 -43.95 34.08
N LEU A 113 50.30 -42.99 34.15
CA LEU A 113 50.90 -42.40 32.95
C LEU A 113 51.76 -43.40 32.17
N THR A 114 52.43 -44.34 32.85
CA THR A 114 53.23 -45.38 32.18
C THR A 114 52.34 -46.30 31.34
N ASP A 115 51.20 -46.71 31.88
CA ASP A 115 50.22 -47.56 31.22
C ASP A 115 49.49 -46.80 30.10
N ALA A 116 49.13 -45.52 30.33
CA ALA A 116 48.56 -44.63 29.32
C ALA A 116 49.47 -44.49 28.09
N LYS A 117 50.76 -44.23 28.30
CA LYS A 117 51.76 -44.19 27.22
C LYS A 117 51.85 -45.52 26.49
N SER A 118 51.90 -46.63 27.22
CA SER A 118 51.99 -47.97 26.64
C SER A 118 50.76 -48.29 25.77
N ALA A 119 49.57 -47.88 26.21
CA ALA A 119 48.32 -48.03 25.47
C ALA A 119 48.29 -47.15 24.21
N ALA A 120 48.66 -45.87 24.33
CA ALA A 120 48.74 -44.97 23.18
C ALA A 120 49.77 -45.45 22.13
N LEU A 121 50.92 -45.97 22.57
CA LEU A 121 51.90 -46.60 21.67
C LEU A 121 51.32 -47.85 20.98
N ALA A 122 50.54 -48.67 21.70
CA ALA A 122 49.89 -49.83 21.12
C ALA A 122 48.85 -49.44 20.05
N PHE A 123 48.13 -48.32 20.21
CA PHE A 123 47.28 -47.78 19.15
C PHE A 123 48.09 -47.36 17.93
N VAL A 124 49.17 -46.60 18.12
CA VAL A 124 50.08 -46.17 17.04
C VAL A 124 50.68 -47.37 16.28
N ASP A 125 50.89 -48.50 16.94
CA ASP A 125 51.40 -49.72 16.31
C ASP A 125 50.34 -50.51 15.52
N ASN A 126 49.05 -50.16 15.63
CA ASN A 126 47.92 -50.84 14.97
C ASN A 126 47.15 -49.97 13.96
N ILE A 127 47.57 -48.73 13.70
CA ILE A 127 47.01 -47.89 12.63
C ILE A 127 47.58 -48.27 11.24
N LEU A 128 46.89 -47.86 10.17
CA LEU A 128 47.29 -48.19 8.78
C LEU A 128 48.12 -47.09 8.12
N GLU A 129 48.74 -47.44 6.99
CA GLU A 129 49.47 -46.49 6.15
C GLU A 129 48.50 -45.43 5.59
N GLY A 130 48.82 -44.15 5.81
CA GLY A 130 47.98 -43.01 5.44
C GLY A 130 47.26 -42.36 6.61
N ASP A 131 47.21 -43.01 7.78
CA ASP A 131 46.66 -42.41 8.99
C ASP A 131 47.58 -41.34 9.55
N GLU A 132 46.96 -40.25 10.03
CA GLU A 132 47.67 -39.19 10.74
C GLU A 132 47.25 -39.15 12.22
N ILE A 133 48.25 -38.99 13.08
CA ILE A 133 48.04 -38.87 14.52
C ILE A 133 48.58 -37.54 14.99
N ALA A 134 47.80 -36.86 15.82
CA ALA A 134 48.26 -35.75 16.65
C ALA A 134 48.21 -36.14 18.13
N VAL A 135 49.01 -35.49 18.97
CA VAL A 135 49.08 -35.79 20.40
C VAL A 135 48.95 -34.50 21.21
N ILE A 136 48.01 -34.52 22.15
CA ILE A 136 47.84 -33.48 23.16
C ILE A 136 48.19 -34.10 24.52
N GLY A 137 49.12 -33.46 25.22
CA GLY A 137 49.32 -33.67 26.66
C GLY A 137 48.64 -32.54 27.40
N PHE A 138 47.81 -32.83 28.40
CA PHE A 138 47.14 -31.78 29.16
C PHE A 138 47.32 -31.92 30.66
N ASN A 139 47.41 -30.78 31.35
CA ASN A 139 47.34 -30.66 32.79
C ASN A 139 46.60 -29.37 33.12
N GLN A 140 47.25 -28.34 33.66
CA GLN A 140 46.64 -27.02 33.86
C GLN A 140 46.40 -26.27 32.55
N THR A 141 47.02 -26.75 31.48
CA THR A 141 46.87 -26.27 30.10
C THR A 141 46.86 -27.49 29.18
N ALA A 142 46.09 -27.43 28.10
CA ALA A 142 46.19 -28.38 27.00
C ALA A 142 47.30 -27.95 26.04
N SER A 143 48.26 -28.83 25.75
CA SER A 143 49.40 -28.53 24.88
C SER A 143 49.48 -29.55 23.75
N VAL A 144 49.46 -29.06 22.51
CA VAL A 144 49.75 -29.87 21.33
C VAL A 144 51.24 -30.20 21.35
N VAL A 145 51.58 -31.45 21.70
CA VAL A 145 52.97 -31.92 21.76
C VAL A 145 53.41 -32.52 20.43
N GLN A 146 52.46 -32.87 19.56
CA GLN A 146 52.66 -33.31 18.19
C GLN A 146 51.45 -32.90 17.35
N GLU A 147 51.67 -32.08 16.31
CA GLU A 147 50.68 -31.80 15.26
C GLU A 147 50.44 -33.05 14.39
N PHE A 148 49.36 -33.06 13.61
CA PHE A 148 49.05 -34.20 12.72
C PHE A 148 50.23 -34.57 11.82
N THR A 149 50.58 -35.85 11.84
CA THR A 149 51.66 -36.40 11.03
C THR A 149 51.41 -37.89 10.76
N THR A 150 51.88 -38.36 9.60
CA THR A 150 51.97 -39.78 9.27
C THR A 150 53.31 -40.39 9.70
N ASP A 151 54.26 -39.57 10.21
CA ASP A 151 55.54 -40.04 10.76
C ASP A 151 55.34 -40.57 12.19
N LEU A 152 55.05 -41.87 12.27
CA LEU A 152 54.73 -42.54 13.52
C LEU A 152 55.91 -42.59 14.50
N ASP A 153 57.15 -42.44 14.05
CA ASP A 153 58.29 -42.41 14.96
C ASP A 153 58.34 -41.10 15.76
N THR A 154 57.94 -39.98 15.15
CA THR A 154 57.79 -38.70 15.86
C THR A 154 56.64 -38.74 16.88
N VAL A 155 55.52 -39.39 16.53
CA VAL A 155 54.40 -39.64 17.44
C VAL A 155 54.83 -40.51 18.63
N ARG A 156 55.58 -41.60 18.38
CA ARG A 156 56.12 -42.44 19.47
C ARG A 156 57.05 -41.65 20.38
N ALA A 157 57.90 -40.79 19.82
CA ALA A 157 58.82 -39.96 20.60
C ALA A 157 58.06 -38.94 21.47
N SER A 158 57.02 -38.29 20.94
CA SER A 158 56.21 -37.32 21.67
C SER A 158 55.45 -37.96 22.83
N ILE A 159 54.81 -39.11 22.62
CA ILE A 159 54.14 -39.89 23.69
C ILE A 159 55.12 -40.27 24.79
N ASN A 160 56.29 -40.78 24.45
CA ASN A 160 57.32 -41.15 25.43
C ASN A 160 57.82 -39.94 26.24
N GLY A 161 57.80 -38.74 25.65
CA GLY A 161 58.20 -37.49 26.28
C GLY A 161 57.23 -36.91 27.32
N LEU A 162 55.99 -37.38 27.40
CA LEU A 162 54.99 -36.83 28.34
C LEU A 162 55.40 -37.00 29.81
N THR A 163 55.14 -36.01 30.66
CA THR A 163 55.49 -36.08 32.10
C THR A 163 54.36 -35.55 32.97
N ALA A 164 54.06 -36.26 34.06
CA ALA A 164 52.99 -35.90 35.00
C ALA A 164 53.35 -34.69 35.87
N GLN A 165 52.58 -33.60 35.79
CA GLN A 165 52.69 -32.40 36.63
C GLN A 165 51.40 -31.56 36.57
N GLY A 166 51.16 -30.71 37.56
CA GLY A 166 50.04 -29.76 37.54
C GLY A 166 48.68 -30.35 37.94
N GLN A 167 47.64 -29.54 37.81
CA GLN A 167 46.21 -29.87 38.02
C GLN A 167 45.55 -30.23 36.68
N THR A 168 44.24 -30.50 36.64
CA THR A 168 43.52 -30.98 35.44
C THR A 168 42.56 -29.89 34.93
N ALA A 169 42.82 -29.33 33.75
CA ALA A 169 41.96 -28.43 32.99
C ALA A 169 41.24 -29.24 31.90
N LEU A 170 40.19 -29.93 32.31
CA LEU A 170 39.44 -30.90 31.54
C LEU A 170 38.69 -30.26 30.36
N PHE A 171 38.02 -29.12 30.58
CA PHE A 171 37.20 -28.49 29.53
C PHE A 171 38.05 -27.79 28.47
N ASP A 172 39.14 -27.13 28.86
CA ASP A 172 40.09 -26.57 27.88
C ASP A 172 40.75 -27.67 27.05
N ALA A 173 40.98 -28.86 27.64
CA ALA A 173 41.56 -29.99 26.92
C ALA A 173 40.60 -30.63 25.91
N THR A 174 39.31 -30.76 26.24
CA THR A 174 38.32 -31.23 25.26
C THR A 174 38.13 -30.22 24.14
N LEU A 175 38.09 -28.91 24.44
CA LEU A 175 37.99 -27.87 23.41
C LEU A 175 39.22 -27.84 22.48
N ALA A 176 40.43 -27.84 23.04
CA ALA A 176 41.67 -27.86 22.25
C ALA A 176 41.78 -29.11 21.36
N ALA A 177 41.22 -30.24 21.80
CA ALA A 177 41.14 -31.45 21.00
C ALA A 177 40.21 -31.27 19.79
N SER A 178 39.02 -30.69 19.99
CA SER A 178 38.08 -30.37 18.89
C SER A 178 38.69 -29.37 17.90
N GLU A 179 39.36 -28.32 18.37
CA GLU A 179 40.05 -27.33 17.52
C GLU A 179 41.20 -27.93 16.71
N LEU A 180 41.96 -28.87 17.31
CA LEU A 180 43.01 -29.58 16.59
C LEU A 180 42.42 -30.53 15.57
N ALA A 181 41.43 -31.35 15.95
CA ALA A 181 40.77 -32.29 15.06
C ALA A 181 40.11 -31.61 13.85
N ALA A 182 39.54 -30.41 14.02
CA ALA A 182 38.97 -29.60 12.94
C ALA A 182 39.99 -29.25 11.83
N ARG A 183 41.29 -29.21 12.17
CA ARG A 183 42.40 -28.92 11.24
C ARG A 183 42.94 -30.15 10.51
N ALA A 184 42.37 -31.33 10.76
CA ALA A 184 42.80 -32.58 10.12
C ALA A 184 42.63 -32.57 8.60
N ASN A 185 43.52 -33.27 7.91
CA ASN A 185 43.53 -33.39 6.46
C ASN A 185 42.47 -34.39 5.94
N ASN A 186 42.04 -35.33 6.78
CA ASN A 186 41.01 -36.31 6.44
C ASN A 186 39.65 -35.91 7.05
N PRO A 187 38.54 -36.23 6.38
CA PRO A 187 37.18 -35.93 6.87
C PRO A 187 36.77 -36.82 8.06
N ARG A 188 37.46 -37.95 8.26
CA ARG A 188 37.19 -38.92 9.34
C ARG A 188 38.09 -38.63 10.53
N ARG A 189 37.51 -37.96 11.53
CA ARG A 189 38.24 -37.33 12.63
C ARG A 189 37.80 -37.89 13.96
N PHE A 190 38.75 -38.40 14.73
CA PHE A 190 38.47 -39.03 16.01
C PHE A 190 39.35 -38.43 17.11
N ILE A 191 38.79 -38.31 18.30
CA ILE A 191 39.53 -37.93 19.49
C ILE A 191 39.48 -39.09 20.47
N ILE A 192 40.64 -39.57 20.91
CA ILE A 192 40.73 -40.53 22.02
C ILE A 192 41.20 -39.75 23.24
N PHE A 193 40.30 -39.59 24.22
CA PHE A 193 40.50 -38.70 25.36
C PHE A 193 40.63 -39.50 26.66
N LEU A 194 41.80 -39.51 27.28
CA LEU A 194 42.09 -40.26 28.51
C LEU A 194 42.35 -39.34 29.70
N THR A 195 41.65 -39.55 30.82
CA THR A 195 41.86 -38.82 32.08
C THR A 195 41.58 -39.67 33.32
N ASP A 196 42.29 -39.39 34.42
CA ASP A 196 42.04 -39.96 35.76
C ASP A 196 41.51 -38.93 36.78
N GLY A 197 41.24 -37.70 36.34
CA GLY A 197 40.88 -36.58 37.20
C GLY A 197 39.61 -35.83 36.79
N ASN A 198 39.20 -34.92 37.67
CA ASN A 198 38.10 -33.98 37.47
C ASN A 198 38.64 -32.60 37.07
N GLU A 199 37.77 -31.77 36.49
CA GLU A 199 38.04 -30.34 36.35
C GLU A 199 38.47 -29.72 37.69
N PHE A 200 39.61 -29.03 37.71
CA PHE A 200 40.11 -28.37 38.91
C PHE A 200 39.57 -26.94 39.05
N GLY A 201 38.49 -26.77 39.82
CA GLY A 201 37.95 -25.45 40.15
C GLY A 201 37.38 -24.72 38.93
N SER A 202 37.90 -23.53 38.62
CA SER A 202 37.54 -22.73 37.44
C SER A 202 38.78 -22.49 36.57
N LEU A 203 39.59 -23.54 36.43
CA LEU A 203 40.87 -23.46 35.73
C LEU A 203 40.66 -23.35 34.22
N SER A 204 39.70 -24.11 33.68
CA SER A 204 39.31 -23.99 32.27
C SER A 204 38.59 -22.68 31.98
N SER A 205 38.93 -22.10 30.83
CA SER A 205 38.21 -20.95 30.25
C SER A 205 37.02 -21.35 29.39
N ALA A 206 37.06 -22.57 28.83
CA ALA A 206 35.98 -23.18 28.06
C ALA A 206 34.80 -23.60 28.96
N GLY A 207 33.59 -23.50 28.41
CA GLY A 207 32.40 -24.15 28.96
C GLY A 207 32.45 -25.67 28.78
N PRO A 208 31.70 -26.45 29.59
CA PRO A 208 31.71 -27.90 29.50
C PRO A 208 31.36 -28.45 28.11
N MET A 209 30.41 -27.82 27.39
CA MET A 209 29.88 -28.33 26.12
C MET A 209 30.44 -27.64 24.86
N ASP A 210 31.31 -26.63 25.00
CA ASP A 210 31.88 -25.90 23.86
C ASP A 210 32.61 -26.85 22.89
N SER A 211 33.27 -27.88 23.42
CA SER A 211 33.94 -28.92 22.63
C SER A 211 32.99 -29.78 21.82
N VAL A 212 31.79 -30.06 22.34
CA VAL A 212 30.75 -30.86 21.67
C VAL A 212 30.16 -30.09 20.50
N GLU A 213 29.84 -28.81 20.69
CA GLU A 213 29.35 -27.93 19.62
C GLU A 213 30.35 -27.87 18.47
N LEU A 214 31.63 -27.58 18.78
CA LEU A 214 32.68 -27.50 17.75
C LEU A 214 32.95 -28.84 17.08
N ALA A 215 32.93 -29.94 17.84
CA ALA A 215 33.12 -31.30 17.32
C ALA A 215 32.01 -31.68 16.35
N ASN A 216 30.75 -31.39 16.67
CA ASN A 216 29.62 -31.68 15.78
C ASN A 216 29.68 -30.88 14.47
N VAL A 217 30.03 -29.59 14.53
CA VAL A 217 30.22 -28.75 13.33
C VAL A 217 31.33 -29.26 12.43
N ASN A 218 32.40 -29.81 13.00
CA ASN A 218 33.58 -30.26 12.25
C ASN A 218 33.63 -31.78 12.03
N ASN A 219 32.53 -32.45 12.35
CA ASN A 219 32.39 -33.89 12.26
C ASN A 219 33.51 -34.68 12.96
N VAL A 220 33.59 -34.52 14.29
CA VAL A 220 34.59 -35.16 15.13
C VAL A 220 33.90 -35.97 16.22
N SER A 221 34.31 -37.23 16.40
CA SER A 221 33.76 -38.10 17.46
C SER A 221 34.73 -38.31 18.61
N PHE A 222 34.23 -38.17 19.85
CA PHE A 222 35.01 -38.44 21.05
C PHE A 222 34.85 -39.88 21.56
N TYR A 223 35.99 -40.54 21.74
CA TYR A 223 36.12 -41.79 22.47
C TYR A 223 36.79 -41.48 23.81
N THR A 224 35.98 -41.34 24.86
CA THR A 224 36.45 -40.89 26.18
C THR A 224 36.79 -42.06 27.07
N ILE A 225 37.84 -41.95 27.87
CA ILE A 225 38.35 -43.01 28.73
C ILE A 225 38.57 -42.41 30.12
N ALA A 226 37.71 -42.81 31.05
CA ALA A 226 37.72 -42.38 32.44
C ALA A 226 38.42 -43.43 33.31
N LEU A 227 39.50 -43.05 33.99
CA LEU A 227 40.34 -43.95 34.76
C LEU A 227 40.17 -43.75 36.28
N GLY A 228 39.78 -44.81 36.99
CA GLY A 228 39.63 -44.80 38.44
C GLY A 228 38.31 -44.18 38.92
N TYR A 229 38.25 -43.83 40.21
CA TYR A 229 37.02 -43.35 40.87
C TYR A 229 36.99 -41.83 41.09
N GLY A 230 38.05 -41.11 40.72
CA GLY A 230 38.23 -39.66 40.92
C GLY A 230 37.91 -38.80 39.69
N VAL A 231 37.16 -39.35 38.73
CA VAL A 231 36.83 -38.79 37.42
C VAL A 231 35.38 -38.29 37.35
N GLN A 232 35.05 -37.52 36.31
CA GLN A 232 33.71 -37.01 35.99
C GLN A 232 33.10 -37.87 34.86
N PRO A 233 32.66 -39.12 35.14
CA PRO A 233 32.21 -40.04 34.09
C PRO A 233 30.97 -39.54 33.36
N ASP A 234 30.06 -38.81 34.04
CA ASP A 234 28.85 -38.28 33.40
C ASP A 234 29.15 -37.17 32.38
N TYR A 235 30.20 -36.37 32.63
CA TYR A 235 30.66 -35.36 31.67
C TYR A 235 31.28 -36.04 30.44
N LEU A 236 32.20 -36.98 30.66
CA LEU A 236 32.89 -37.70 29.59
C LEU A 236 31.93 -38.54 28.76
N ARG A 237 30.90 -39.12 29.40
CA ARG A 237 29.78 -39.80 28.74
C ARG A 237 29.00 -38.82 27.86
N GLN A 238 28.61 -37.66 28.39
CA GLN A 238 27.93 -36.63 27.59
C GLN A 238 28.76 -36.16 26.40
N VAL A 239 30.08 -35.93 26.57
CA VAL A 239 30.94 -35.51 25.45
C VAL A 239 31.01 -36.60 24.39
N ALA A 240 31.19 -37.86 24.78
CA ALA A 240 31.24 -38.98 23.84
C ALA A 240 29.90 -39.17 23.11
N GLU A 241 28.81 -39.34 23.85
CA GLU A 241 27.48 -39.63 23.28
C GLU A 241 26.97 -38.48 22.40
N ASN A 242 27.14 -37.22 22.84
CA ASN A 242 26.71 -36.06 22.03
C ASN A 242 27.61 -35.77 20.83
N THR A 243 28.76 -36.44 20.70
CA THR A 243 29.61 -36.42 19.50
C THR A 243 29.64 -37.77 18.79
N ARG A 244 28.68 -38.64 19.11
CA ARG A 244 28.45 -39.93 18.44
C ARG A 244 29.65 -40.89 18.56
N GLY A 245 30.44 -40.72 19.61
CA GLY A 245 31.48 -41.66 20.03
C GLY A 245 31.08 -42.42 21.29
N GLN A 246 32.04 -43.06 21.96
CA GLN A 246 31.78 -43.95 23.09
C GLN A 246 32.63 -43.61 24.32
N ALA A 247 31.99 -43.64 25.50
CA ALA A 247 32.68 -43.48 26.76
C ALA A 247 33.00 -44.84 27.41
N PHE A 248 34.24 -44.97 27.88
CA PHE A 248 34.76 -46.13 28.56
C PHE A 248 35.17 -45.76 29.98
N VAL A 249 34.70 -46.53 30.97
CA VAL A 249 35.02 -46.30 32.39
C VAL A 249 35.75 -47.53 32.93
N TYR A 250 36.96 -47.34 33.44
CA TYR A 250 37.78 -48.44 33.96
C TYR A 250 38.25 -48.17 35.39
N PRO A 251 38.22 -49.17 36.29
CA PRO A 251 38.66 -48.99 37.68
C PRO A 251 40.19 -48.90 37.83
N SER A 252 40.96 -49.31 36.80
CA SER A 252 42.43 -49.26 36.82
C SER A 252 43.03 -49.26 35.41
N SER A 253 44.31 -48.90 35.29
CA SER A 253 45.00 -48.71 34.00
C SER A 253 45.43 -50.01 33.30
N ALA A 254 45.26 -51.16 33.97
CA ALA A 254 45.72 -52.45 33.49
C ALA A 254 45.08 -52.89 32.16
N ALA A 255 43.87 -52.42 31.85
CA ALA A 255 43.13 -52.78 30.63
C ALA A 255 43.32 -51.78 29.46
N LEU A 256 44.03 -50.66 29.68
CA LEU A 256 44.11 -49.58 28.69
C LEU A 256 44.74 -50.03 27.37
N THR A 257 45.75 -50.89 27.42
CA THR A 257 46.44 -51.36 26.20
C THR A 257 45.51 -52.14 25.30
N GLU A 258 44.67 -53.02 25.87
CA GLU A 258 43.71 -53.82 25.11
C GLU A 258 42.60 -52.94 24.51
N LEU A 259 42.14 -51.94 25.25
CA LEU A 259 41.17 -50.96 24.76
C LEU A 259 41.71 -50.14 23.58
N TYR A 260 42.94 -49.63 23.68
CA TYR A 260 43.54 -48.85 22.59
C TYR A 260 43.77 -49.71 21.33
N ILE A 261 44.14 -50.98 21.48
CA ILE A 261 44.19 -51.92 20.33
C ILE A 261 42.80 -52.10 19.71
N PHE A 262 41.76 -52.29 20.55
CA PHE A 262 40.38 -52.37 20.08
C PHE A 262 39.96 -51.10 19.34
N LEU A 263 40.23 -49.91 19.89
CA LEU A 263 39.88 -48.64 19.24
C LEU A 263 40.58 -48.47 17.88
N ALA A 264 41.85 -48.89 17.75
CA ALA A 264 42.54 -48.86 16.47
C ALA A 264 41.82 -49.70 15.40
N GLU A 265 41.19 -50.81 15.79
CA GLU A 265 40.38 -51.63 14.89
C GLU A 265 38.96 -51.07 14.70
N TYR A 266 38.31 -50.65 15.78
CA TYR A 266 36.92 -50.19 15.82
C TYR A 266 36.70 -48.91 15.00
N LEU A 267 37.62 -47.93 15.07
CA LEU A 267 37.54 -46.71 14.28
C LEU A 267 37.64 -46.97 12.76
N ARG A 268 38.01 -48.20 12.36
CA ARG A 268 38.22 -48.60 10.97
C ARG A 268 37.10 -49.47 10.42
N THR A 269 36.01 -49.66 11.17
CA THR A 269 34.94 -50.60 10.77
C THR A 269 33.67 -49.91 10.30
N GLN A 270 33.76 -48.64 9.95
CA GLN A 270 32.67 -47.87 9.35
C GLN A 270 32.50 -48.22 7.87
N TYR A 271 31.25 -48.27 7.43
CA TYR A 271 30.83 -48.22 6.04
C TYR A 271 30.51 -46.79 5.67
N ILE A 272 31.00 -46.34 4.52
CA ILE A 272 30.65 -45.05 3.92
C ILE A 272 29.67 -45.35 2.80
N ILE A 273 28.44 -44.83 2.94
CA ILE A 273 27.34 -45.12 2.03
C ILE A 273 26.89 -43.80 1.42
N THR A 274 27.16 -43.60 0.14
CA THR A 274 26.69 -42.42 -0.58
C THR A 274 25.36 -42.74 -1.22
N VAL A 275 24.36 -41.90 -1.00
CA VAL A 275 23.02 -42.00 -1.55
C VAL A 275 22.66 -40.75 -2.33
N ASP A 276 21.86 -40.92 -3.38
CA ASP A 276 21.20 -39.82 -4.07
C ASP A 276 19.77 -39.72 -3.54
N THR A 277 19.37 -38.54 -3.09
CA THR A 277 18.08 -38.37 -2.40
C THR A 277 17.17 -37.43 -3.17
N ASP A 278 15.87 -37.71 -3.12
CA ASP A 278 14.82 -36.81 -3.61
C ASP A 278 14.22 -35.98 -2.45
N ILE A 279 15.04 -35.69 -1.43
CA ILE A 279 14.62 -34.87 -0.28
C ILE A 279 14.40 -33.42 -0.75
N GLU A 280 13.30 -32.81 -0.33
CA GLU A 280 13.04 -31.40 -0.59
C GLU A 280 13.96 -30.51 0.27
N PRO A 281 14.63 -29.50 -0.29
CA PRO A 281 15.49 -28.58 0.45
C PRO A 281 14.68 -27.45 1.10
N ASP A 282 13.74 -27.81 1.96
CA ASP A 282 12.77 -26.89 2.59
C ASP A 282 13.06 -26.58 4.07
N GLY A 283 14.19 -27.12 4.58
CA GLY A 283 14.57 -26.98 5.98
C GLY A 283 13.73 -27.80 6.96
N GLN A 284 12.84 -28.68 6.50
CA GLN A 284 11.99 -29.50 7.36
C GLN A 284 12.66 -30.83 7.73
N PRO A 285 12.60 -31.26 9.01
CA PRO A 285 13.22 -32.51 9.43
C PRO A 285 12.56 -33.73 8.77
N THR A 286 13.38 -34.66 8.29
CA THR A 286 13.01 -35.95 7.71
C THR A 286 13.69 -37.10 8.48
N THR A 287 13.22 -38.34 8.29
CA THR A 287 13.80 -39.54 8.90
C THR A 287 14.54 -40.37 7.84
N LEU A 288 15.85 -40.52 8.03
CA LEU A 288 16.66 -41.49 7.30
C LEU A 288 16.62 -42.83 8.01
N GLN A 289 16.41 -43.90 7.27
CA GLN A 289 16.51 -45.26 7.76
C GLN A 289 17.50 -46.05 6.92
N ILE A 290 18.34 -46.83 7.59
CA ILE A 290 19.19 -47.83 6.95
C ILE A 290 18.85 -49.21 7.47
N ASN A 291 18.77 -50.17 6.55
CA ASN A 291 18.50 -51.57 6.86
C ASN A 291 19.61 -52.48 6.33
N ILE A 292 19.93 -53.51 7.11
CA ILE A 292 20.81 -54.63 6.75
C ILE A 292 20.15 -55.92 7.23
N GLU A 293 19.74 -56.78 6.31
CA GLU A 293 18.96 -57.99 6.61
C GLU A 293 17.75 -57.70 7.53
N GLU A 294 17.76 -58.16 8.79
CA GLU A 294 16.70 -57.94 9.79
C GLU A 294 16.99 -56.75 10.73
N LEU A 295 18.13 -56.08 10.58
CA LEU A 295 18.54 -54.92 11.38
C LEU A 295 18.12 -53.62 10.70
N ALA A 296 17.68 -52.65 11.51
CA ALA A 296 17.31 -51.32 11.06
C ALA A 296 17.85 -50.27 12.04
N GLU A 297 18.29 -49.13 11.52
CA GLU A 297 18.64 -47.94 12.29
C GLU A 297 18.02 -46.71 11.65
N THR A 298 17.55 -45.78 12.47
CA THR A 298 16.94 -44.52 12.03
C THR A 298 17.70 -43.31 12.58
N ALA A 299 17.80 -42.25 11.78
CA ALA A 299 18.37 -40.97 12.18
C ALA A 299 17.51 -39.82 11.65
N SER A 300 17.31 -38.78 12.46
CA SER A 300 16.68 -37.54 11.99
C SER A 300 17.70 -36.69 11.24
N TYR A 301 17.29 -36.15 10.10
CA TYR A 301 18.08 -35.26 9.25
C TYR A 301 17.26 -34.02 8.93
N THR A 302 17.90 -32.85 8.83
CA THR A 302 17.25 -31.61 8.39
C THR A 302 18.02 -31.10 7.17
N PRO A 303 17.43 -31.13 5.97
CA PRO A 303 18.07 -30.64 4.76
C PRO A 303 18.27 -29.12 4.83
N PRO A 304 19.21 -28.55 4.05
CA PRO A 304 19.32 -27.11 3.92
C PRO A 304 18.05 -26.52 3.30
N ASP A 305 17.60 -25.35 3.77
CA ASP A 305 16.54 -24.58 3.09
C ASP A 305 17.16 -23.79 1.94
N LEU A 306 16.92 -24.24 0.70
CA LEU A 306 17.47 -23.64 -0.52
C LEU A 306 16.43 -22.86 -1.33
N TYR A 307 15.16 -22.92 -0.92
CA TYR A 307 14.09 -22.17 -1.58
C TYR A 307 14.22 -20.65 -1.33
N PRO A 308 13.61 -19.81 -2.18
CA PRO A 308 13.61 -18.36 -2.00
C PRO A 308 13.14 -17.96 -0.59
N GLN A 309 13.85 -17.05 0.04
CA GLN A 309 13.53 -16.47 1.35
C GLN A 309 12.83 -15.14 1.14
N LEU A 310 11.66 -14.99 1.75
CA LEU A 310 10.75 -13.87 1.51
C LEU A 310 10.62 -13.01 2.78
N THR A 311 10.86 -11.71 2.66
CA THR A 311 10.62 -10.75 3.72
C THR A 311 9.54 -9.76 3.31
N MET A 312 8.40 -9.81 4.01
CA MET A 312 7.28 -8.90 3.81
C MET A 312 7.56 -7.56 4.53
N PRO A 313 7.11 -6.41 3.98
CA PRO A 313 7.18 -5.12 4.65
C PRO A 313 6.28 -5.08 5.89
N THR A 314 6.57 -4.12 6.78
CA THR A 314 5.64 -3.77 7.86
C THR A 314 4.57 -2.83 7.32
N VAL A 315 3.30 -3.12 7.62
CA VAL A 315 2.17 -2.25 7.30
C VAL A 315 1.66 -1.53 8.55
N PRO A 316 1.03 -0.35 8.40
CA PRO A 316 0.38 0.33 9.52
C PRO A 316 -0.71 -0.54 10.16
N ASP A 317 -0.87 -0.42 11.49
CA ASP A 317 -1.96 -1.07 12.23
C ASP A 317 -3.34 -0.45 11.94
N GLU A 318 -3.36 0.78 11.42
CA GLU A 318 -4.57 1.48 11.02
C GLU A 318 -4.88 1.26 9.54
N ALA A 319 -6.17 1.26 9.21
CA ALA A 319 -6.62 1.13 7.83
C ALA A 319 -6.03 2.23 6.94
N ILE A 320 -5.55 1.85 5.76
CA ILE A 320 -4.85 2.75 4.84
C ILE A 320 -5.81 3.75 4.22
N ARG A 321 -5.46 5.03 4.34
CA ARG A 321 -6.25 6.18 3.86
C ARG A 321 -5.57 7.01 2.77
N GLN A 322 -4.29 6.77 2.53
CA GLN A 322 -3.47 7.47 1.55
C GLN A 322 -2.52 6.48 0.89
N PRO A 323 -2.01 6.75 -0.32
CA PRO A 323 -1.07 5.85 -0.98
C PRO A 323 0.17 5.52 -0.13
N VAL A 324 0.56 4.25 -0.10
CA VAL A 324 1.72 3.75 0.67
C VAL A 324 2.64 2.94 -0.24
N GLU A 325 3.93 3.21 -0.20
CA GLU A 325 4.94 2.39 -0.86
C GLU A 325 5.33 1.19 0.01
N LEU A 326 5.26 -0.01 -0.57
CA LEU A 326 5.61 -1.27 0.09
C LEU A 326 6.82 -1.88 -0.60
N THR A 327 7.90 -2.11 0.16
CA THR A 327 9.15 -2.70 -0.34
C THR A 327 9.35 -4.09 0.26
N PHE A 328 9.47 -5.08 -0.61
CA PHE A 328 9.68 -6.48 -0.24
C PHE A 328 11.16 -6.83 -0.40
N ASN A 329 11.63 -7.87 0.25
CA ASN A 329 12.95 -8.44 -0.05
C ASN A 329 12.82 -9.93 -0.37
N VAL A 330 13.52 -10.34 -1.42
CA VAL A 330 13.56 -11.72 -1.89
C VAL A 330 15.02 -12.11 -2.06
N ASP A 331 15.44 -13.18 -1.39
CA ASP A 331 16.78 -13.74 -1.49
C ASP A 331 16.70 -15.20 -1.93
N ALA A 332 17.50 -15.64 -2.90
CA ALA A 332 17.54 -17.04 -3.33
C ALA A 332 18.99 -17.50 -3.56
N VAL A 333 19.41 -18.53 -2.81
CA VAL A 333 20.76 -19.10 -2.88
C VAL A 333 21.03 -19.75 -4.25
N ARG A 334 20.01 -20.35 -4.85
CA ARG A 334 20.04 -20.97 -6.19
C ARG A 334 19.87 -19.97 -7.33
N GLY A 335 19.74 -18.67 -7.03
CA GLY A 335 19.38 -17.63 -8.00
C GLY A 335 17.89 -17.60 -8.32
N LEU A 336 17.37 -16.42 -8.61
CA LEU A 336 15.96 -16.18 -8.92
C LEU A 336 15.69 -16.41 -10.40
N SER A 337 14.53 -16.96 -10.72
CA SER A 337 13.99 -17.07 -12.08
C SER A 337 12.77 -16.16 -12.29
N ALA A 338 11.90 -16.04 -11.28
CA ALA A 338 10.74 -15.14 -11.33
C ALA A 338 10.35 -14.61 -9.95
N VAL A 339 9.81 -13.38 -9.91
CA VAL A 339 9.15 -12.81 -8.72
C VAL A 339 7.85 -12.13 -9.14
N THR A 340 6.78 -12.42 -8.40
CA THR A 340 5.46 -11.82 -8.60
C THR A 340 4.92 -11.25 -7.29
N ILE A 341 4.32 -10.07 -7.36
CA ILE A 341 3.52 -9.51 -6.27
C ILE A 341 2.12 -9.24 -6.80
N SER A 342 1.09 -9.79 -6.14
CA SER A 342 -0.31 -9.59 -6.51
C SER A 342 -1.13 -9.07 -5.35
N ILE A 343 -2.13 -8.26 -5.64
CA ILE A 343 -3.15 -7.80 -4.70
C ILE A 343 -4.50 -8.31 -5.21
N GLU A 344 -5.25 -9.04 -4.38
CA GLU A 344 -6.55 -9.63 -4.77
C GLU A 344 -6.49 -10.47 -6.07
N GLY A 345 -5.34 -11.08 -6.35
CA GLY A 345 -5.10 -11.87 -7.56
C GLY A 345 -4.70 -11.06 -8.80
N GLU A 346 -4.67 -9.72 -8.73
CA GLU A 346 -4.13 -8.87 -9.80
C GLU A 346 -2.64 -8.62 -9.60
N GLU A 347 -1.85 -8.86 -10.64
CA GLU A 347 -0.40 -8.69 -10.64
C GLU A 347 -0.01 -7.20 -10.63
N GLN A 348 0.69 -6.77 -9.58
CA GLN A 348 1.22 -5.41 -9.43
C GLN A 348 2.69 -5.32 -9.79
N TYR A 349 3.41 -6.44 -9.64
CA TYR A 349 4.81 -6.58 -10.01
C TYR A 349 5.02 -7.97 -10.59
N VAL A 350 5.67 -8.04 -11.75
CA VAL A 350 6.11 -9.29 -12.37
C VAL A 350 7.47 -9.04 -12.96
N ASP A 351 8.44 -9.85 -12.58
CA ASP A 351 9.78 -9.81 -13.16
C ASP A 351 10.34 -11.23 -13.30
N SER A 352 11.21 -11.38 -14.30
CA SER A 352 11.86 -12.64 -14.63
C SER A 352 13.34 -12.39 -14.84
N PHE A 353 14.17 -13.28 -14.33
CA PHE A 353 15.61 -13.08 -14.26
C PHE A 353 16.37 -14.16 -15.03
N ASP A 354 17.40 -13.72 -15.76
CA ASP A 354 18.45 -14.60 -16.28
C ASP A 354 19.39 -15.05 -15.13
N GLU A 355 20.37 -15.91 -15.43
CA GLU A 355 21.32 -16.44 -14.44
C GLU A 355 22.08 -15.34 -13.67
N GLY A 356 22.18 -15.50 -12.35
CA GLY A 356 23.09 -14.74 -11.48
C GLY A 356 22.44 -13.70 -10.56
N VAL A 357 21.12 -13.50 -10.62
CA VAL A 357 20.39 -12.63 -9.67
C VAL A 357 20.02 -13.45 -8.43
N THR A 358 20.52 -13.09 -7.26
CA THR A 358 20.26 -13.83 -6.00
C THR A 358 19.49 -13.03 -4.97
N SER A 359 19.27 -11.73 -5.20
CA SER A 359 18.59 -10.85 -4.26
C SER A 359 17.97 -9.66 -4.98
N ILE A 360 16.72 -9.32 -4.64
CA ILE A 360 16.02 -8.13 -5.14
C ILE A 360 15.15 -7.48 -4.04
N SER A 361 14.82 -6.20 -4.24
CA SER A 361 13.92 -5.44 -3.37
C SER A 361 12.82 -4.73 -4.17
N PRO A 362 11.80 -5.44 -4.68
CA PRO A 362 10.73 -4.83 -5.47
C PRO A 362 9.86 -3.92 -4.60
N THR A 363 9.35 -2.85 -5.20
CA THR A 363 8.45 -1.88 -4.57
C THR A 363 7.17 -1.77 -5.36
N ILE A 364 6.02 -1.77 -4.68
CA ILE A 364 4.70 -1.45 -5.25
C ILE A 364 4.11 -0.24 -4.53
N LEU A 365 3.26 0.50 -5.24
CA LEU A 365 2.44 1.56 -4.65
C LEU A 365 1.04 1.01 -4.36
N LEU A 366 0.66 0.98 -3.10
CA LEU A 366 -0.67 0.61 -2.66
C LEU A 366 -1.56 1.87 -2.61
N ASP A 367 -2.37 2.07 -3.65
CA ASP A 367 -3.35 3.16 -3.71
C ASP A 367 -4.70 2.70 -3.16
N PRO A 368 -5.19 3.25 -2.03
CA PRO A 368 -6.46 2.83 -1.45
C PRO A 368 -7.69 3.13 -2.33
N TYR A 369 -7.60 4.06 -3.29
CA TYR A 369 -8.70 4.34 -4.22
C TYR A 369 -8.81 3.30 -5.35
N ALA A 370 -7.78 2.48 -5.57
CA ALA A 370 -7.81 1.38 -6.53
C ALA A 370 -8.35 0.07 -5.92
N LEU A 371 -8.76 0.09 -4.65
CA LEU A 371 -9.18 -1.09 -3.89
C LEU A 371 -10.54 -0.86 -3.23
N ASP A 372 -11.21 -1.96 -2.88
CA ASP A 372 -12.49 -1.94 -2.19
C ASP A 372 -12.33 -1.39 -0.76
N GLY A 373 -13.00 -0.27 -0.49
CA GLY A 373 -12.94 0.42 0.79
C GLY A 373 -13.71 -0.29 1.91
N GLY A 374 -13.14 -0.27 3.11
CA GLY A 374 -13.75 -0.89 4.31
C GLY A 374 -13.52 -2.40 4.42
N GLU A 375 -12.71 -2.96 3.52
CA GLU A 375 -12.37 -4.38 3.47
C GLU A 375 -10.87 -4.60 3.73
N THR A 376 -10.52 -5.87 3.97
CA THR A 376 -9.14 -6.31 4.14
C THR A 376 -8.65 -6.89 2.82
N SER A 377 -7.63 -6.28 2.23
CA SER A 377 -6.98 -6.80 1.03
C SER A 377 -5.80 -7.71 1.37
N THR A 378 -5.57 -8.72 0.54
CA THR A 378 -4.50 -9.70 0.64
C THR A 378 -3.46 -9.43 -0.43
N ILE A 379 -2.21 -9.25 0.02
CA ILE A 379 -1.03 -9.12 -0.82
C ILE A 379 -0.28 -10.44 -0.78
N ILE A 380 0.04 -11.00 -1.95
CA ILE A 380 0.79 -12.25 -2.09
C ILE A 380 2.10 -11.94 -2.82
N LEU A 381 3.21 -12.33 -2.20
CA LEU A 381 4.54 -12.36 -2.79
C LEU A 381 4.89 -13.80 -3.12
N SER A 382 5.28 -14.07 -4.35
CA SER A 382 5.76 -15.38 -4.80
C SER A 382 7.10 -15.22 -5.52
N ALA A 383 8.03 -16.14 -5.26
CA ALA A 383 9.32 -16.20 -5.93
C ALA A 383 9.64 -17.63 -6.33
N GLU A 384 10.26 -17.77 -7.50
CA GLU A 384 10.76 -19.02 -8.06
C GLU A 384 12.29 -18.91 -8.24
N ASP A 385 13.01 -19.97 -7.89
CA ASP A 385 14.45 -20.08 -8.15
C ASP A 385 14.76 -20.72 -9.51
N GLN A 386 16.03 -20.73 -9.92
CA GLN A 386 16.47 -21.29 -11.20
C GLN A 386 16.40 -22.83 -11.28
N GLU A 387 16.17 -23.51 -10.15
CA GLU A 387 15.98 -24.96 -10.09
C GLU A 387 14.49 -25.34 -9.97
N GLY A 388 13.57 -24.36 -10.02
CA GLY A 388 12.12 -24.53 -9.96
C GLY A 388 11.52 -24.55 -8.56
N GLY A 389 12.31 -24.25 -7.52
CA GLY A 389 11.81 -24.12 -6.15
C GLY A 389 10.99 -22.85 -5.97
N ILE A 390 9.76 -22.98 -5.47
CA ILE A 390 8.81 -21.86 -5.31
C ILE A 390 8.52 -21.64 -3.83
N ARG A 391 8.58 -20.39 -3.39
CA ARG A 391 8.03 -19.96 -2.08
C ARG A 391 7.04 -18.84 -2.28
N SER A 392 5.99 -18.84 -1.44
CA SER A 392 5.00 -17.77 -1.39
C SER A 392 4.76 -17.33 0.05
N ALA A 393 4.54 -16.03 0.24
CA ALA A 393 4.15 -15.42 1.49
C ALA A 393 2.98 -14.46 1.24
N SER A 394 2.10 -14.32 2.22
CA SER A 394 0.97 -13.40 2.13
C SER A 394 0.88 -12.51 3.34
N MET A 395 0.37 -11.30 3.15
CA MET A 395 -0.01 -10.40 4.23
C MET A 395 -1.37 -9.77 3.94
N SER A 396 -2.03 -9.32 5.00
CA SER A 396 -3.32 -8.66 4.91
C SER A 396 -3.19 -7.19 5.32
N VAL A 397 -3.95 -6.32 4.65
CA VAL A 397 -3.93 -4.88 4.87
C VAL A 397 -5.37 -4.37 4.85
N ASP A 398 -5.75 -3.64 5.90
CA ASP A 398 -7.08 -3.03 5.96
C ASP A 398 -7.10 -1.74 5.13
N ILE A 399 -8.11 -1.59 4.28
CA ILE A 399 -8.32 -0.40 3.45
C ILE A 399 -9.46 0.41 4.05
N ALA A 400 -9.24 1.70 4.31
CA ALA A 400 -10.30 2.55 4.81
C ALA A 400 -11.38 2.75 3.75
N SER A 401 -12.63 2.88 4.18
CA SER A 401 -13.68 3.46 3.33
C SER A 401 -13.40 4.96 3.21
N LEU A 402 -13.28 5.45 1.98
CA LEU A 402 -12.88 6.81 1.66
C LEU A 402 -13.97 7.53 0.86
N PRO A 403 -14.22 8.81 1.16
CA PRO A 403 -15.18 9.59 0.39
C PRO A 403 -14.64 9.88 -1.02
N PRO A 404 -15.53 10.01 -2.02
CA PRO A 404 -15.14 10.23 -3.42
C PRO A 404 -14.45 11.59 -3.58
N GLN A 405 -13.31 11.64 -4.25
CA GLN A 405 -12.64 12.89 -4.59
C GLN A 405 -13.23 13.44 -5.88
N VAL A 406 -13.74 14.66 -5.80
CA VAL A 406 -14.51 15.30 -6.87
C VAL A 406 -14.14 16.77 -7.02
N GLU A 407 -14.38 17.30 -8.22
CA GLU A 407 -14.27 18.72 -8.53
C GLU A 407 -15.58 19.22 -9.15
N LEU A 408 -15.99 20.44 -8.78
CA LEU A 408 -17.11 21.12 -9.42
C LEU A 408 -16.60 21.90 -10.63
N LEU A 409 -17.18 21.64 -11.80
CA LEU A 409 -16.90 22.35 -13.04
C LEU A 409 -18.08 23.23 -13.45
N GLY A 410 -17.77 24.26 -14.25
CA GLY A 410 -18.78 25.14 -14.84
C GLY A 410 -19.23 26.29 -13.96
N LEU A 411 -18.56 26.57 -12.83
CA LEU A 411 -18.84 27.73 -11.98
C LEU A 411 -17.59 28.59 -11.80
N ASP A 412 -17.69 29.86 -12.21
CA ASP A 412 -16.67 30.89 -11.96
C ASP A 412 -17.04 31.72 -10.71
N ASP A 413 -16.05 32.35 -10.06
CA ASP A 413 -16.25 33.20 -8.88
C ASP A 413 -17.22 34.37 -9.12
N ASN A 414 -17.27 34.89 -10.36
CA ASN A 414 -18.16 35.97 -10.75
C ASN A 414 -18.91 35.58 -12.03
N ILE A 415 -20.21 35.37 -11.91
CA ILE A 415 -21.09 35.06 -13.04
C ILE A 415 -21.99 36.25 -13.34
N SER A 416 -22.21 36.55 -14.60
CA SER A 416 -23.20 37.55 -15.03
C SER A 416 -24.57 36.91 -15.17
N THR A 417 -25.64 37.70 -15.04
CA THR A 417 -27.02 37.31 -15.38
C THR A 417 -27.17 37.14 -16.90
N ASN A 418 -26.69 36.02 -17.44
CA ASN A 418 -26.62 35.79 -18.89
C ASN A 418 -27.30 34.49 -19.35
N GLY A 419 -27.92 33.74 -18.45
CA GLY A 419 -28.76 32.58 -18.76
C GLY A 419 -28.43 31.32 -17.97
N LEU A 420 -28.46 30.18 -18.65
CA LEU A 420 -28.23 28.88 -18.04
C LEU A 420 -26.73 28.58 -17.95
N LEU A 421 -26.29 28.22 -16.75
CA LEU A 421 -24.95 27.75 -16.46
C LEU A 421 -24.99 26.24 -16.21
N THR A 422 -24.20 25.46 -16.95
CA THR A 422 -24.11 24.01 -16.75
C THR A 422 -23.07 23.72 -15.68
N LEU A 423 -23.53 23.18 -14.56
CA LEU A 423 -22.70 22.66 -13.48
C LEU A 423 -22.53 21.16 -13.67
N SER A 424 -21.31 20.66 -13.48
CA SER A 424 -21.03 19.22 -13.56
C SER A 424 -20.01 18.82 -12.52
N VAL A 425 -20.12 17.59 -12.01
CA VAL A 425 -19.12 17.00 -11.12
C VAL A 425 -18.16 16.14 -11.92
N ASP A 426 -16.87 16.41 -11.80
CA ASP A 426 -15.79 15.53 -12.29
C ASP A 426 -15.29 14.65 -11.16
N VAL A 427 -15.06 13.37 -11.44
CA VAL A 427 -14.64 12.37 -10.46
C VAL A 427 -13.15 12.14 -10.60
N VAL A 428 -12.38 12.66 -9.64
CA VAL A 428 -10.92 12.52 -9.61
C VAL A 428 -10.53 11.11 -9.16
N ALA A 429 -11.15 10.61 -8.09
CA ALA A 429 -10.94 9.26 -7.57
C ALA A 429 -12.14 8.81 -6.74
N SER A 430 -12.54 7.55 -6.87
CA SER A 430 -13.58 6.95 -6.04
C SER A 430 -13.35 5.45 -5.92
N GLN A 431 -13.62 4.89 -4.74
CA GLN A 431 -13.58 3.44 -4.53
C GLN A 431 -14.81 2.74 -5.14
N ARG A 432 -15.87 3.50 -5.46
CA ARG A 432 -17.15 3.00 -5.96
C ARG A 432 -17.75 3.96 -6.97
N ASP A 433 -18.70 3.46 -7.76
CA ASP A 433 -19.52 4.31 -8.61
C ASP A 433 -20.38 5.25 -7.76
N LEU A 434 -20.58 6.48 -8.25
CA LEU A 434 -21.44 7.45 -7.57
C LEU A 434 -22.92 7.03 -7.66
N GLU A 435 -23.64 7.14 -6.54
CA GLU A 435 -25.08 6.90 -6.46
C GLU A 435 -25.89 8.18 -6.71
N SER A 436 -25.42 9.32 -6.21
CA SER A 436 -26.11 10.59 -6.40
C SER A 436 -25.24 11.82 -6.17
N VAL A 437 -25.57 12.91 -6.87
CA VAL A 437 -25.03 14.26 -6.66
C VAL A 437 -26.18 15.22 -6.35
N THR A 438 -26.11 15.93 -5.23
CA THR A 438 -27.12 16.92 -4.83
C THR A 438 -26.54 18.32 -4.86
N TYR A 439 -27.17 19.21 -5.63
CA TYR A 439 -26.83 20.62 -5.76
C TYR A 439 -27.70 21.45 -4.81
N ILE A 440 -27.09 22.27 -3.96
CA ILE A 440 -27.75 23.01 -2.88
C ILE A 440 -27.30 24.46 -2.93
N LEU A 441 -28.22 25.41 -3.03
CA LEU A 441 -27.94 26.84 -3.03
C LEU A 441 -28.39 27.44 -1.69
N GLY A 442 -27.43 27.85 -0.86
CA GLY A 442 -27.72 28.21 0.54
C GLY A 442 -28.31 27.03 1.29
N ASP A 443 -29.59 27.11 1.62
CA ASP A 443 -30.36 26.06 2.30
C ASP A 443 -31.35 25.32 1.38
N GLU A 444 -31.43 25.70 0.10
CA GLU A 444 -32.39 25.15 -0.87
C GLU A 444 -31.76 24.06 -1.74
N ILE A 445 -32.39 22.89 -1.79
CA ILE A 445 -32.00 21.82 -2.71
C ILE A 445 -32.49 22.17 -4.11
N LEU A 446 -31.56 22.42 -5.03
CA LEU A 446 -31.87 22.71 -6.43
C LEU A 446 -32.22 21.42 -7.19
N ALA A 447 -31.41 20.38 -7.01
CA ALA A 447 -31.62 19.08 -7.66
C ALA A 447 -30.81 17.97 -6.97
N THR A 448 -31.31 16.74 -7.07
CA THR A 448 -30.54 15.50 -6.83
C THR A 448 -30.52 14.70 -8.12
N VAL A 449 -29.32 14.47 -8.65
CA VAL A 449 -29.07 13.75 -9.89
C VAL A 449 -28.52 12.37 -9.54
N VAL A 450 -29.19 11.32 -10.03
CA VAL A 450 -28.84 9.91 -9.73
C VAL A 450 -28.28 9.17 -10.94
N ASP A 451 -28.35 9.79 -12.13
CA ASP A 451 -27.87 9.21 -13.38
C ASP A 451 -26.75 10.08 -13.96
N SER A 452 -25.73 9.43 -14.53
CA SER A 452 -24.67 10.12 -15.27
C SER A 452 -25.18 10.61 -16.64
N PRO A 453 -24.81 11.82 -17.10
CA PRO A 453 -23.86 12.74 -16.47
C PRO A 453 -24.51 13.53 -15.32
N PHE A 454 -23.81 13.65 -14.20
CA PHE A 454 -24.29 14.32 -12.98
C PHE A 454 -24.31 15.84 -13.14
N GLU A 455 -25.11 16.34 -14.08
CA GLU A 455 -25.17 17.75 -14.49
C GLU A 455 -26.42 18.45 -13.96
N TYR A 456 -26.29 19.76 -13.69
CA TYR A 456 -27.41 20.64 -13.36
C TYR A 456 -27.32 21.96 -14.13
N GLN A 457 -28.46 22.46 -14.61
CA GLN A 457 -28.56 23.75 -15.29
C GLN A 457 -29.03 24.81 -14.28
N LEU A 458 -28.12 25.66 -13.84
CA LEU A 458 -28.42 26.80 -12.97
C LEU A 458 -28.91 27.98 -13.80
N ASP A 459 -30.15 28.42 -13.56
CA ASP A 459 -30.69 29.61 -14.20
C ASP A 459 -30.29 30.88 -13.45
N THR A 460 -29.33 31.62 -14.01
CA THR A 460 -28.80 32.84 -13.40
C THR A 460 -29.78 34.02 -13.46
N PHE A 461 -30.82 33.99 -14.30
CA PHE A 461 -31.84 35.04 -14.33
C PHE A 461 -32.82 34.95 -13.17
N ALA A 462 -33.02 33.75 -12.62
CA ALA A 462 -33.86 33.51 -11.45
C ALA A 462 -33.19 33.94 -10.14
N LEU A 463 -31.89 34.25 -10.17
CA LEU A 463 -31.11 34.66 -9.01
C LEU A 463 -31.00 36.19 -8.94
N PRO A 464 -31.37 36.80 -7.79
CA PRO A 464 -31.01 38.17 -7.51
C PRO A 464 -29.50 38.47 -7.60
N LEU A 465 -29.13 39.74 -7.75
CA LEU A 465 -27.73 40.15 -7.61
C LEU A 465 -27.22 39.90 -6.19
N GLY A 466 -26.01 39.37 -6.05
CA GLY A 466 -25.39 39.16 -4.75
C GLY A 466 -24.51 37.93 -4.66
N ASP A 467 -24.07 37.62 -3.44
CA ASP A 467 -23.21 36.49 -3.13
C ASP A 467 -24.04 35.26 -2.76
N TYR A 468 -23.65 34.11 -3.31
CA TYR A 468 -24.30 32.83 -3.13
C TYR A 468 -23.29 31.77 -2.69
N SER A 469 -23.77 30.81 -1.89
CA SER A 469 -23.01 29.62 -1.51
C SER A 469 -23.66 28.41 -2.19
N LEU A 470 -22.95 27.77 -3.10
CA LEU A 470 -23.35 26.50 -3.70
C LEU A 470 -22.61 25.37 -2.99
N SER A 471 -23.36 24.45 -2.40
CA SER A 471 -22.86 23.19 -1.86
C SER A 471 -23.23 22.05 -2.79
N VAL A 472 -22.31 21.12 -3.00
CA VAL A 472 -22.50 19.92 -3.82
C VAL A 472 -22.15 18.71 -2.96
N ASP A 473 -23.17 17.92 -2.66
CA ASP A 473 -23.06 16.66 -1.92
C ASP A 473 -22.94 15.51 -2.91
N VAL A 474 -21.86 14.75 -2.83
CA VAL A 474 -21.56 13.61 -3.72
C VAL A 474 -21.51 12.32 -2.90
N ASN A 475 -22.41 11.39 -3.21
CA ASN A 475 -22.58 10.14 -2.48
C ASN A 475 -22.23 8.94 -3.39
N ASP A 476 -21.38 8.04 -2.90
CA ASP A 476 -21.03 6.76 -3.55
C ASP A 476 -21.84 5.56 -3.01
N GLY A 477 -22.85 5.83 -2.18
CA GLY A 477 -23.69 4.85 -1.49
C GLY A 477 -23.19 4.44 -0.11
N VAL A 478 -21.97 4.81 0.26
CA VAL A 478 -21.37 4.51 1.57
C VAL A 478 -20.82 5.77 2.24
N GLU A 479 -20.04 6.55 1.51
CA GLU A 479 -19.37 7.77 1.94
C GLU A 479 -19.92 8.99 1.21
N LEU A 480 -19.75 10.16 1.85
CA LEU A 480 -20.21 11.44 1.33
C LEU A 480 -19.05 12.43 1.24
N SER A 481 -18.91 13.05 0.07
CA SER A 481 -18.10 14.25 -0.13
C SER A 481 -18.97 15.48 -0.23
N ASN A 482 -18.50 16.59 0.33
CA ASN A 482 -19.13 17.89 0.18
C ASN A 482 -18.12 18.89 -0.39
N ILE A 483 -18.50 19.56 -1.47
CA ILE A 483 -17.81 20.72 -2.03
C ILE A 483 -18.67 21.94 -1.73
N THR A 484 -18.09 23.01 -1.21
CA THR A 484 -18.78 24.31 -1.06
C THR A 484 -18.01 25.39 -1.80
N THR A 485 -18.67 26.08 -2.72
CA THR A 485 -18.12 27.18 -3.52
C THR A 485 -18.98 28.43 -3.31
N ILE A 486 -18.33 29.57 -3.16
CA ILE A 486 -18.99 30.88 -3.11
C ILE A 486 -18.83 31.54 -4.47
N PHE A 487 -19.92 32.08 -5.01
CA PHE A 487 -19.90 32.83 -6.26
C PHE A 487 -20.78 34.08 -6.15
N THR A 488 -20.48 35.09 -6.95
CA THR A 488 -21.26 36.32 -7.02
C THR A 488 -22.03 36.38 -8.34
N VAL A 489 -23.33 36.64 -8.27
CA VAL A 489 -24.15 37.05 -9.42
C VAL A 489 -23.97 38.56 -9.61
N ALA A 490 -23.14 38.92 -10.58
CA ALA A 490 -22.77 40.28 -10.88
C ALA A 490 -23.75 40.95 -11.86
N PRO A 491 -23.98 42.27 -11.74
CA PRO A 491 -24.77 43.01 -12.71
C PRO A 491 -24.10 43.02 -14.08
N ILE A 492 -24.89 43.11 -15.15
CA ILE A 492 -24.35 43.41 -16.49
C ILE A 492 -23.64 44.77 -16.45
N ALA A 493 -22.42 44.83 -16.98
CA ALA A 493 -21.56 46.01 -16.82
C ALA A 493 -21.76 47.07 -17.91
N SER A 494 -22.18 46.66 -19.11
CA SER A 494 -22.46 47.59 -20.23
C SER A 494 -23.60 47.08 -21.10
N ASN A 495 -24.24 48.00 -21.84
CA ASN A 495 -25.33 47.63 -22.76
C ASN A 495 -24.84 46.66 -23.85
N SER A 496 -23.56 46.75 -24.22
CA SER A 496 -22.94 45.92 -25.27
C SER A 496 -22.69 44.47 -24.89
N GLU A 497 -22.72 44.14 -23.60
CA GLU A 497 -22.58 42.77 -23.10
C GLU A 497 -23.89 41.99 -23.16
N TRP A 498 -25.02 42.68 -23.35
CA TRP A 498 -26.32 42.05 -23.42
C TRP A 498 -26.65 41.54 -24.81
N THR A 499 -27.24 40.34 -24.85
CA THR A 499 -27.83 39.78 -26.06
C THR A 499 -29.35 39.82 -25.92
N LEU A 500 -30.01 40.43 -26.91
CA LEU A 500 -31.47 40.55 -26.94
C LEU A 500 -32.14 39.18 -26.79
N ARG A 501 -33.06 39.09 -25.83
CA ARG A 501 -33.91 37.93 -25.58
C ARG A 501 -35.35 38.39 -25.52
N THR A 502 -36.21 37.72 -26.28
CA THR A 502 -37.64 38.06 -26.38
C THR A 502 -38.48 36.81 -26.30
N GLU A 503 -39.65 36.91 -25.70
CA GLU A 503 -40.60 35.82 -25.58
C GLU A 503 -42.03 36.31 -25.83
N GLN A 504 -42.89 35.43 -26.34
CA GLN A 504 -44.29 35.72 -26.60
C GLN A 504 -45.13 35.41 -25.35
N PHE A 505 -45.79 36.43 -24.80
CA PHE A 505 -46.72 36.33 -23.68
C PHE A 505 -48.12 36.69 -24.16
N ASP A 506 -49.01 35.71 -24.29
CA ASP A 506 -50.39 35.85 -24.77
C ASP A 506 -50.51 36.79 -25.99
N ASP A 507 -50.82 38.07 -25.78
CA ASP A 507 -51.06 39.10 -26.78
C ASP A 507 -49.88 40.05 -27.06
N ALA A 508 -48.71 39.87 -26.43
CA ALA A 508 -47.53 40.71 -26.65
C ALA A 508 -46.22 39.92 -26.74
N ILE A 509 -45.24 40.51 -27.43
CA ILE A 509 -43.83 40.07 -27.33
C ILE A 509 -43.16 40.96 -26.28
N MET A 510 -42.52 40.33 -25.32
CA MET A 510 -41.79 41.02 -24.26
C MET A 510 -40.28 40.79 -24.40
N ALA A 511 -39.49 41.79 -24.04
CA ALA A 511 -38.05 41.73 -23.96
C ALA A 511 -37.60 41.40 -22.53
N LEU A 512 -36.61 40.53 -22.38
CA LEU A 512 -36.00 40.26 -21.09
C LEU A 512 -35.08 41.41 -20.70
N VAL A 513 -35.30 41.94 -19.50
CA VAL A 513 -34.45 42.91 -18.84
C VAL A 513 -33.67 42.18 -17.74
N PRO A 514 -32.36 42.00 -17.88
CA PRO A 514 -31.55 41.27 -16.90
C PRO A 514 -31.27 42.15 -15.68
N ALA A 515 -31.09 41.54 -14.51
CA ALA A 515 -30.71 42.28 -13.31
C ALA A 515 -29.41 43.08 -13.55
N GLY A 516 -29.37 44.30 -13.05
CA GLY A 516 -28.22 45.18 -13.22
C GLY A 516 -28.38 46.55 -12.58
N CYS A 517 -27.33 47.35 -12.66
CA CYS A 517 -27.29 48.68 -12.04
C CYS A 517 -27.03 49.75 -13.08
N PHE A 518 -27.58 50.94 -12.87
CA PHE A 518 -27.39 52.10 -13.73
C PHE A 518 -27.44 53.40 -12.92
N GLN A 519 -27.02 54.51 -13.53
CA GLN A 519 -27.19 55.84 -12.97
C GLN A 519 -28.59 56.37 -13.33
N MET A 520 -29.48 56.37 -12.34
CA MET A 520 -30.84 56.88 -12.46
C MET A 520 -30.88 58.39 -12.30
N GLY A 521 -31.65 59.06 -13.17
CA GLY A 521 -31.76 60.52 -13.22
C GLY A 521 -30.77 61.19 -14.17
N SER A 522 -30.76 62.52 -14.19
CA SER A 522 -29.81 63.31 -14.97
C SER A 522 -29.65 64.73 -14.43
N ASP A 523 -28.73 65.50 -15.02
CA ASP A 523 -28.56 66.94 -14.74
C ASP A 523 -29.46 67.84 -15.62
N ALA A 524 -30.46 67.27 -16.33
CA ALA A 524 -31.31 68.00 -17.27
C ALA A 524 -32.39 68.84 -16.59
N ASP A 525 -32.98 68.36 -15.49
CA ASP A 525 -34.02 69.04 -14.72
C ASP A 525 -33.86 68.80 -13.20
N ASP A 526 -34.44 69.68 -12.37
CA ASP A 526 -34.30 69.67 -10.91
C ASP A 526 -34.96 68.44 -10.26
N ASP A 527 -36.00 67.86 -10.87
CA ASP A 527 -36.70 66.67 -10.39
C ASP A 527 -36.06 65.34 -10.82
N GLU A 528 -35.03 65.41 -11.67
CA GLU A 528 -34.17 64.29 -12.06
C GLU A 528 -32.90 64.18 -11.18
N LEU A 529 -32.71 65.11 -10.23
CA LEU A 529 -31.56 65.19 -9.34
C LEU A 529 -31.86 64.71 -7.90
N PRO A 530 -30.87 64.12 -7.20
CA PRO A 530 -29.53 63.81 -7.68
C PRO A 530 -29.50 62.54 -8.52
N VAL A 531 -28.54 62.47 -9.45
CA VAL A 531 -28.16 61.23 -10.13
C VAL A 531 -27.64 60.24 -9.10
N THR A 532 -28.21 59.02 -9.06
CA THR A 532 -27.81 57.97 -8.11
C THR A 532 -27.74 56.59 -8.74
N ASN A 533 -26.84 55.76 -8.23
CA ASN A 533 -26.76 54.36 -8.62
C ASN A 533 -27.95 53.58 -8.08
N VAL A 534 -28.75 53.00 -8.97
CA VAL A 534 -29.91 52.16 -8.64
C VAL A 534 -29.71 50.80 -9.31
N CYS A 535 -30.03 49.73 -8.58
CA CYS A 535 -29.96 48.37 -9.09
C CYS A 535 -31.35 47.77 -9.20
N VAL A 536 -31.66 47.21 -10.36
CA VAL A 536 -32.76 46.27 -10.56
C VAL A 536 -32.23 44.90 -10.18
N GLU A 537 -32.66 44.38 -9.03
CA GLU A 537 -32.05 43.21 -8.40
C GLU A 537 -32.40 41.89 -9.08
N THR A 538 -33.55 41.80 -9.73
CA THR A 538 -34.05 40.59 -10.41
C THR A 538 -34.35 40.86 -11.86
N ALA A 539 -34.15 39.86 -12.73
CA ALA A 539 -34.61 39.97 -14.11
C ALA A 539 -36.14 40.09 -14.20
N PHE A 540 -36.64 40.72 -15.25
CA PHE A 540 -38.06 40.85 -15.54
C PHE A 540 -38.29 40.98 -17.05
N TRP A 541 -39.51 40.74 -17.51
CA TRP A 541 -39.92 40.94 -18.89
C TRP A 541 -40.63 42.28 -19.04
N ILE A 542 -40.38 43.03 -20.12
CA ILE A 542 -41.07 44.27 -20.46
C ILE A 542 -41.69 44.19 -21.85
N ASP A 543 -42.93 44.65 -22.03
CA ASP A 543 -43.53 44.72 -23.36
C ASP A 543 -42.60 45.51 -24.30
N ILE A 544 -42.33 44.97 -25.50
CA ILE A 544 -41.46 45.65 -26.48
C ILE A 544 -42.04 47.01 -26.86
N HIS A 545 -43.36 47.15 -26.89
CA HIS A 545 -44.05 48.40 -27.24
C HIS A 545 -45.05 48.81 -26.16
N PRO A 546 -45.53 50.06 -26.15
CA PRO A 546 -46.76 50.41 -25.42
C PRO A 546 -47.93 49.52 -25.84
N VAL A 547 -48.85 49.25 -24.91
CA VAL A 547 -50.08 48.50 -25.21
C VAL A 547 -50.84 49.19 -26.33
N THR A 548 -51.17 48.47 -27.39
CA THR A 548 -51.91 48.99 -28.54
C THR A 548 -53.42 49.00 -28.29
N ASN A 549 -54.15 49.78 -29.10
CA ASN A 549 -55.61 49.76 -29.11
C ASN A 549 -56.18 48.34 -29.36
N GLU A 550 -55.52 47.55 -30.22
CA GLU A 550 -55.92 46.17 -30.52
C GLU A 550 -55.76 45.26 -29.31
N GLN A 551 -54.59 45.30 -28.64
CA GLN A 551 -54.31 44.53 -27.42
C GLN A 551 -55.26 44.90 -26.27
N TYR A 552 -55.54 46.19 -26.09
CA TYR A 552 -56.48 46.66 -25.08
C TYR A 552 -57.96 46.33 -25.40
N GLY A 553 -58.27 46.03 -26.67
CA GLY A 553 -59.63 45.70 -27.13
C GLY A 553 -60.55 46.92 -27.35
N SER A 554 -60.03 48.14 -27.24
CA SER A 554 -60.76 49.37 -27.59
C SER A 554 -59.80 50.51 -27.99
N SER A 555 -60.31 51.46 -28.78
CA SER A 555 -59.51 52.59 -29.30
C SER A 555 -59.46 53.78 -28.34
N GLY A 556 -58.29 54.41 -28.23
CA GLY A 556 -58.09 55.69 -27.54
C GLY A 556 -58.49 56.91 -28.34
N PHE A 557 -57.77 58.02 -28.15
CA PHE A 557 -57.99 59.24 -28.92
C PHE A 557 -57.61 59.02 -30.39
N PHE A 558 -56.47 58.36 -30.62
CA PHE A 558 -56.01 57.95 -31.94
C PHE A 558 -56.54 56.54 -32.25
N GLN A 559 -57.20 56.38 -33.40
CA GLN A 559 -58.11 55.25 -33.65
C GLN A 559 -57.50 54.04 -34.37
N ASP A 560 -56.29 54.14 -34.90
CA ASP A 560 -55.64 53.03 -35.59
C ASP A 560 -55.34 51.89 -34.59
N SER A 561 -55.53 50.63 -35.01
CA SER A 561 -55.47 49.48 -34.10
C SER A 561 -54.07 49.28 -33.51
N GLN A 562 -53.03 49.72 -34.22
CA GLN A 562 -51.64 49.58 -33.81
C GLN A 562 -51.08 50.84 -33.14
N ASN A 563 -51.87 51.92 -33.02
CA ASN A 563 -51.47 53.06 -32.20
C ASN A 563 -51.47 52.67 -30.71
N PRO A 564 -50.58 53.27 -29.90
CA PRO A 564 -50.62 53.12 -28.45
C PRO A 564 -51.99 53.49 -27.89
N ARG A 565 -52.48 52.67 -26.98
CA ARG A 565 -53.69 52.92 -26.21
C ARG A 565 -53.44 54.11 -25.30
N ASP A 566 -54.02 55.25 -25.65
CA ASP A 566 -54.00 56.48 -24.84
C ASP A 566 -55.39 56.81 -24.27
N ARG A 567 -55.50 57.80 -23.37
CA ARG A 567 -56.74 58.05 -22.60
C ARG A 567 -57.17 56.84 -21.77
N VAL A 568 -56.28 56.46 -20.87
CA VAL A 568 -56.50 55.46 -19.83
C VAL A 568 -56.06 56.06 -18.50
N THR A 569 -56.83 55.79 -17.45
CA THR A 569 -56.42 56.15 -16.09
C THR A 569 -55.28 55.23 -15.65
N TRP A 570 -54.55 55.62 -14.61
CA TRP A 570 -53.53 54.74 -14.02
C TRP A 570 -54.14 53.43 -13.52
N GLY A 571 -55.36 53.49 -12.96
CA GLY A 571 -56.11 52.31 -12.51
C GLY A 571 -56.46 51.36 -13.66
N ASP A 572 -56.94 51.89 -14.78
CA ASP A 572 -57.25 51.08 -15.98
C ASP A 572 -56.00 50.39 -16.54
N ALA A 573 -54.88 51.12 -16.57
CA ALA A 573 -53.59 50.61 -17.05
C ALA A 573 -53.07 49.49 -16.14
N ARG A 574 -53.13 49.71 -14.83
CA ARG A 574 -52.76 48.70 -13.82
C ARG A 574 -53.65 47.46 -13.93
N GLU A 575 -54.97 47.62 -13.96
CA GLU A 575 -55.92 46.49 -14.05
C GLU A 575 -55.68 45.67 -15.33
N TYR A 576 -55.38 46.34 -16.44
CA TYR A 576 -55.03 45.63 -17.68
C TYR A 576 -53.76 44.79 -17.52
N CYS A 577 -52.68 45.35 -16.97
CA CYS A 577 -51.45 44.58 -16.76
C CYS A 577 -51.66 43.42 -15.78
N GLU A 578 -52.39 43.64 -14.67
CA GLU A 578 -52.74 42.60 -13.70
C GLU A 578 -53.59 41.49 -14.35
N SER A 579 -54.49 41.84 -15.28
CA SER A 579 -55.30 40.86 -16.01
C SER A 579 -54.48 39.94 -16.93
N ARG A 580 -53.29 40.40 -17.34
CA ARG A 580 -52.28 39.64 -18.10
C ARG A 580 -51.31 38.88 -17.19
N GLY A 581 -51.54 38.91 -15.87
CA GLY A 581 -50.64 38.32 -14.87
C GLY A 581 -49.40 39.17 -14.57
N GLY A 582 -49.33 40.39 -15.09
CA GLY A 582 -48.20 41.30 -14.92
C GLY A 582 -48.53 42.51 -14.05
N ARG A 583 -47.75 43.57 -14.22
CA ARG A 583 -47.92 44.85 -13.53
C ARG A 583 -47.42 46.01 -14.38
N LEU A 584 -47.67 47.24 -13.93
CA LEU A 584 -46.96 48.39 -14.46
C LEU A 584 -45.49 48.35 -14.00
N PRO A 585 -44.53 48.81 -14.84
CA PRO A 585 -43.14 48.95 -14.40
C PRO A 585 -43.04 50.01 -13.30
N THR A 586 -42.10 49.84 -12.37
CA THR A 586 -41.63 50.95 -11.54
C THR A 586 -40.93 52.01 -12.40
N GLU A 587 -40.82 53.24 -11.91
CA GLU A 587 -40.08 54.27 -12.63
C GLU A 587 -38.59 53.92 -12.79
N ALA A 588 -38.04 53.09 -11.91
CA ALA A 588 -36.65 52.61 -11.99
C ALA A 588 -36.49 51.53 -13.06
N GLU A 589 -37.38 50.54 -13.10
CA GLU A 589 -37.38 49.48 -14.12
C GLU A 589 -37.58 50.05 -15.52
N TRP A 590 -38.51 51.00 -15.68
CA TRP A 590 -38.77 51.65 -16.96
C TRP A 590 -37.51 52.38 -17.46
N GLU A 591 -36.87 53.17 -16.58
CA GLU A 591 -35.68 53.92 -16.96
C GLU A 591 -34.49 53.01 -17.24
N TYR A 592 -34.31 51.96 -16.43
CA TYR A 592 -33.27 50.96 -16.68
C TYR A 592 -33.47 50.25 -18.02
N ALA A 593 -34.69 49.83 -18.35
CA ALA A 593 -35.00 49.23 -19.64
C ALA A 593 -34.74 50.20 -20.82
N ALA A 594 -34.90 51.51 -20.63
CA ALA A 594 -34.58 52.51 -21.63
C ALA A 594 -33.06 52.73 -21.77
N ARG A 595 -32.33 52.86 -20.66
CA ARG A 595 -30.96 53.41 -20.62
C ARG A 595 -29.85 52.37 -20.50
N GLY A 596 -30.13 51.30 -19.76
CA GLY A 596 -29.21 50.23 -19.41
C GLY A 596 -28.04 50.65 -18.53
N PRO A 597 -27.10 49.73 -18.23
CA PRO A 597 -25.91 50.02 -17.43
C PRO A 597 -25.10 51.25 -17.89
N ASP A 598 -25.06 51.50 -19.21
CA ASP A 598 -24.35 52.65 -19.79
C ASP A 598 -25.06 53.99 -19.54
N SER A 599 -26.26 53.96 -18.95
CA SER A 599 -27.02 55.13 -18.51
C SER A 599 -27.27 56.15 -19.65
N LEU A 600 -27.60 55.65 -20.85
CA LEU A 600 -27.77 56.46 -22.06
C LEU A 600 -28.82 57.57 -21.91
N ILE A 601 -28.59 58.74 -22.52
CA ILE A 601 -29.53 59.88 -22.48
C ILE A 601 -30.85 59.57 -23.22
N TYR A 602 -30.75 58.93 -24.39
CA TYR A 602 -31.87 58.41 -25.17
C TYR A 602 -31.75 56.89 -25.27
N PRO A 603 -32.85 56.15 -25.58
CA PRO A 603 -32.80 54.70 -25.63
C PRO A 603 -31.72 54.13 -26.56
N TRP A 604 -31.48 54.80 -27.68
CA TRP A 604 -30.51 54.36 -28.70
C TRP A 604 -29.08 54.89 -28.47
N SER A 605 -28.88 56.06 -27.85
CA SER A 605 -27.56 56.66 -27.68
C SER A 605 -27.55 57.91 -26.79
N ASN A 606 -26.36 58.47 -26.54
CA ASN A 606 -26.21 59.79 -25.91
C ASN A 606 -26.41 60.98 -26.87
N LEU A 607 -26.71 60.75 -28.15
CA LEU A 607 -26.92 61.79 -29.15
C LEU A 607 -28.39 61.90 -29.55
N PRO A 608 -28.95 63.12 -29.64
CA PRO A 608 -30.33 63.32 -30.07
C PRO A 608 -30.50 62.92 -31.54
N ASN A 609 -31.56 62.15 -31.83
CA ASN A 609 -31.96 61.84 -33.19
C ASN A 609 -33.50 61.81 -33.31
N LEU A 610 -34.06 62.82 -33.98
CA LEU A 610 -35.51 62.98 -34.17
C LEU A 610 -36.11 61.94 -35.14
N ASP A 611 -35.28 61.22 -35.90
CA ASP A 611 -35.75 60.20 -36.85
C ASP A 611 -35.94 58.82 -36.20
N LEU A 612 -35.72 58.70 -34.88
CA LEU A 612 -35.77 57.44 -34.14
C LEU A 612 -36.93 57.36 -33.12
N ALA A 613 -37.80 58.37 -33.06
CA ALA A 613 -38.90 58.45 -32.10
C ALA A 613 -40.07 59.28 -32.65
N ALA A 614 -41.31 58.93 -32.33
CA ALA A 614 -42.47 59.73 -32.69
C ALA A 614 -42.51 61.03 -31.87
N ASN A 615 -42.45 62.18 -32.53
CA ASN A 615 -42.30 63.50 -31.90
C ASN A 615 -43.01 64.60 -32.69
N LEU A 616 -43.02 65.82 -32.14
CA LEU A 616 -43.80 66.95 -32.69
C LEU A 616 -43.50 67.21 -34.17
N SER A 617 -42.25 67.02 -34.59
CA SER A 617 -41.78 67.37 -35.93
C SER A 617 -42.10 66.31 -36.98
N ASN A 618 -42.04 65.02 -36.62
CA ASN A 618 -42.19 63.92 -37.58
C ASN A 618 -43.59 63.26 -37.55
N SER A 619 -44.36 63.46 -36.49
CA SER A 619 -45.72 62.91 -36.36
C SER A 619 -46.81 63.98 -36.29
N GLU A 620 -46.44 65.26 -36.40
CA GLU A 620 -47.34 66.42 -36.28
C GLU A 620 -48.14 66.42 -34.97
N GLY A 621 -47.57 65.85 -33.89
CA GLY A 621 -48.23 65.76 -32.58
C GLY A 621 -49.21 64.59 -32.44
N MET A 622 -49.26 63.66 -33.42
CA MET A 622 -50.11 62.47 -33.39
C MET A 622 -49.31 61.23 -33.00
N THR A 623 -49.95 60.25 -32.36
CA THR A 623 -49.31 58.94 -32.18
C THR A 623 -49.13 58.25 -33.52
N LEU A 624 -48.10 57.43 -33.62
CA LEU A 624 -47.85 56.54 -34.76
C LEU A 624 -48.05 55.09 -34.32
N PRO A 625 -48.33 54.16 -35.25
CA PRO A 625 -48.32 52.73 -34.97
C PRO A 625 -47.05 52.33 -34.22
N VAL A 626 -47.17 51.50 -33.20
CA VAL A 626 -46.02 51.05 -32.41
C VAL A 626 -44.94 50.42 -33.29
N GLY A 627 -43.68 50.60 -32.91
CA GLY A 627 -42.54 50.05 -33.66
C GLY A 627 -42.28 50.75 -34.99
N SER A 628 -42.85 51.95 -35.22
CA SER A 628 -42.58 52.76 -36.42
C SER A 628 -41.11 53.15 -36.58
N PHE A 629 -40.34 53.12 -35.48
CA PHE A 629 -38.91 53.46 -35.44
C PHE A 629 -38.07 52.30 -34.85
N PRO A 630 -37.84 51.23 -35.61
CA PRO A 630 -37.12 50.04 -35.10
C PRO A 630 -35.67 50.35 -34.67
N ASP A 631 -35.01 51.31 -35.30
CA ASP A 631 -33.66 51.76 -34.93
C ASP A 631 -33.64 52.62 -33.64
N GLY A 632 -34.81 52.95 -33.09
CA GLY A 632 -34.98 53.66 -31.82
C GLY A 632 -35.06 52.74 -30.60
N ALA A 633 -34.80 51.45 -30.77
CA ALA A 633 -34.84 50.47 -29.68
C ALA A 633 -33.83 50.81 -28.56
N SER A 634 -34.22 50.47 -27.34
CA SER A 634 -33.31 50.44 -26.20
C SER A 634 -32.34 49.26 -26.27
N TRP A 635 -31.40 49.20 -25.33
CA TRP A 635 -30.41 48.12 -25.23
C TRP A 635 -31.01 46.72 -25.01
N VAL A 636 -32.22 46.61 -24.46
CA VAL A 636 -32.98 45.34 -24.34
C VAL A 636 -33.91 45.09 -25.52
N GLY A 637 -33.96 46.01 -26.50
CA GLY A 637 -34.83 45.90 -27.66
C GLY A 637 -36.23 46.49 -27.46
N ALA A 638 -36.50 47.15 -26.34
CA ALA A 638 -37.78 47.83 -26.12
C ALA A 638 -37.87 49.07 -27.00
N LEU A 639 -38.95 49.19 -27.74
CA LEU A 639 -39.25 50.24 -28.71
C LEU A 639 -40.18 51.28 -28.12
N ASP A 640 -40.20 52.46 -28.77
CA ASP A 640 -41.02 53.61 -28.39
C ASP A 640 -40.82 54.05 -26.92
N MET A 641 -39.67 53.73 -26.32
CA MET A 641 -39.26 54.22 -25.00
C MET A 641 -38.97 55.74 -25.00
N ALA A 642 -39.04 56.39 -26.16
CA ALA A 642 -38.96 57.83 -26.32
C ALA A 642 -40.04 58.29 -27.31
N GLY A 643 -40.89 59.23 -26.88
CA GLY A 643 -41.96 59.78 -27.68
C GLY A 643 -43.17 58.86 -27.83
N ASN A 644 -43.99 59.10 -28.84
CA ASN A 644 -45.29 58.47 -29.05
C ASN A 644 -46.30 58.81 -27.92
N VAL A 645 -46.22 58.17 -26.76
CA VAL A 645 -47.06 58.45 -25.59
C VAL A 645 -46.23 58.50 -24.31
N TRP A 646 -46.63 59.36 -23.38
CA TRP A 646 -46.20 59.23 -21.99
C TRP A 646 -46.71 57.91 -21.42
N GLU A 647 -45.91 57.24 -20.60
CA GLU A 647 -46.26 55.92 -20.08
C GLU A 647 -46.42 55.92 -18.56
N TRP A 648 -47.56 55.42 -18.08
CA TRP A 648 -47.80 55.16 -16.67
C TRP A 648 -46.79 54.16 -16.08
N THR A 649 -46.27 54.50 -14.91
CA THR A 649 -45.47 53.59 -14.06
C THR A 649 -46.20 53.37 -12.73
N SER A 650 -45.81 52.35 -11.96
CA SER A 650 -46.38 52.09 -10.62
C SER A 650 -45.99 53.17 -9.62
N SER A 651 -44.85 53.83 -9.80
CA SER A 651 -44.25 54.69 -8.77
C SER A 651 -45.03 55.98 -8.53
N ILE A 652 -45.18 56.33 -7.26
CA ILE A 652 -45.62 57.64 -6.78
C ILE A 652 -44.51 58.66 -7.08
N TYR A 653 -44.89 59.84 -7.56
CA TYR A 653 -43.98 60.94 -7.82
C TYR A 653 -43.42 61.50 -6.51
N ALA A 654 -42.18 61.11 -6.22
CA ALA A 654 -41.39 61.55 -5.07
C ALA A 654 -40.05 62.14 -5.51
N ALA A 655 -39.45 62.95 -4.63
CA ALA A 655 -38.12 63.53 -4.85
C ALA A 655 -37.06 62.42 -4.90
N TYR A 656 -36.01 62.66 -5.70
CA TYR A 656 -34.81 61.84 -5.69
C TYR A 656 -33.94 62.18 -4.45
N PRO A 657 -33.05 61.28 -4.00
CA PRO A 657 -32.66 60.01 -4.63
C PRO A 657 -33.77 58.96 -4.63
N TYR A 658 -33.80 58.10 -5.66
CA TYR A 658 -34.76 56.99 -5.73
C TYR A 658 -34.52 56.00 -4.59
N ASN A 659 -35.57 55.66 -3.85
CA ASN A 659 -35.53 54.66 -2.80
C ASN A 659 -36.82 53.81 -2.87
N PRO A 660 -36.74 52.52 -3.27
CA PRO A 660 -37.93 51.68 -3.38
C PRO A 660 -38.63 51.45 -2.03
N MET A 661 -37.94 51.68 -0.90
CA MET A 661 -38.44 51.44 0.46
C MET A 661 -39.10 52.67 1.11
N ASP A 662 -39.21 53.80 0.41
CA ASP A 662 -39.82 55.03 0.99
C ASP A 662 -41.35 55.10 0.84
N GLY A 663 -41.97 54.03 0.35
CA GLY A 663 -43.40 53.92 0.12
C GLY A 663 -43.84 54.38 -1.27
N ARG A 664 -42.93 54.83 -2.14
CA ARG A 664 -43.29 55.26 -3.50
C ARG A 664 -43.88 54.16 -4.37
N GLU A 665 -43.65 52.89 -4.05
CA GLU A 665 -44.23 51.75 -4.76
C GLU A 665 -45.53 51.24 -4.12
N ASP A 666 -46.15 51.99 -3.20
CA ASP A 666 -47.46 51.63 -2.63
C ASP A 666 -48.56 51.69 -3.71
N PRO A 667 -49.14 50.54 -4.10
CA PRO A 667 -50.16 50.52 -5.15
C PRO A 667 -51.51 51.04 -4.65
N GLU A 668 -51.72 51.17 -3.34
CA GLU A 668 -53.02 51.50 -2.74
C GLU A 668 -53.20 53.00 -2.48
N ASP A 669 -52.15 53.82 -2.62
CA ASP A 669 -52.28 55.28 -2.56
C ASP A 669 -52.91 55.84 -3.84
N SER A 670 -54.24 55.93 -3.86
CA SER A 670 -55.01 56.41 -5.01
C SER A 670 -55.02 57.94 -5.18
N GLU A 671 -54.47 58.70 -4.23
CA GLU A 671 -54.52 60.17 -4.24
C GLU A 671 -53.17 60.80 -4.64
N ALA A 672 -52.08 60.04 -4.57
CA ALA A 672 -50.76 60.51 -4.94
C ALA A 672 -50.56 60.57 -6.46
N LEU A 673 -49.84 61.60 -6.92
CA LEU A 673 -49.43 61.71 -8.32
C LEU A 673 -48.56 60.50 -8.70
N ARG A 674 -48.82 59.89 -9.86
CA ARG A 674 -48.04 58.76 -10.41
C ARG A 674 -47.10 59.23 -11.50
N VAL A 675 -45.92 58.62 -11.57
CA VAL A 675 -44.87 59.00 -12.52
C VAL A 675 -45.23 58.55 -13.94
N LEU A 676 -45.00 59.45 -14.89
CA LEU A 676 -45.08 59.25 -16.33
C LEU A 676 -43.68 59.35 -16.94
N ARG A 677 -43.36 58.47 -17.89
CA ARG A 677 -42.03 58.39 -18.53
C ARG A 677 -42.09 58.45 -20.07
N GLY A 678 -40.95 58.75 -20.70
CA GLY A 678 -40.72 58.59 -22.15
C GLY A 678 -41.06 59.79 -23.03
N GLY A 679 -41.88 60.73 -22.57
CA GLY A 679 -42.36 61.82 -23.42
C GLY A 679 -43.41 61.35 -24.43
N ALA A 680 -44.04 62.29 -25.13
CA ALA A 680 -45.11 61.99 -26.09
C ALA A 680 -44.83 62.58 -27.48
N ALA A 681 -45.65 62.19 -28.45
CA ALA A 681 -45.62 62.69 -29.83
C ALA A 681 -45.72 64.21 -29.98
N THR A 682 -46.13 64.95 -28.95
CA THR A 682 -46.21 66.43 -28.99
C THR A 682 -44.95 67.12 -28.45
N ASN A 683 -44.00 66.35 -27.93
CA ASN A 683 -42.78 66.87 -27.34
C ASN A 683 -41.66 67.06 -28.39
N THR A 684 -40.74 67.97 -28.12
CA THR A 684 -39.46 68.13 -28.83
C THR A 684 -38.41 67.21 -28.23
N ILE A 685 -37.29 66.98 -28.94
CA ILE A 685 -36.25 66.03 -28.53
C ILE A 685 -35.67 66.27 -27.13
N ASP A 686 -35.68 67.53 -26.65
CA ASP A 686 -35.19 67.92 -25.32
C ASP A 686 -36.12 67.46 -24.17
N LEU A 687 -37.29 66.90 -24.49
CA LEU A 687 -38.25 66.33 -23.53
C LEU A 687 -38.44 64.82 -23.74
N LEU A 688 -37.63 64.20 -24.61
CA LEU A 688 -37.66 62.76 -24.88
C LEU A 688 -36.47 62.02 -24.24
N TYR A 689 -35.83 62.63 -23.25
CA TYR A 689 -34.79 61.95 -22.46
C TYR A 689 -35.39 60.78 -21.70
N SER A 690 -34.64 59.69 -21.58
CA SER A 690 -35.08 58.52 -20.81
C SER A 690 -35.19 58.81 -19.31
N SER A 691 -34.50 59.82 -18.79
CA SER A 691 -34.68 60.27 -17.39
C SER A 691 -35.82 61.26 -17.20
N ASN A 692 -36.43 61.80 -18.26
CA ASN A 692 -37.47 62.83 -18.12
C ASN A 692 -38.67 62.27 -17.36
N ARG A 693 -39.14 63.04 -16.37
CA ARG A 693 -40.24 62.67 -15.48
C ARG A 693 -41.39 63.65 -15.66
N PHE A 694 -42.59 63.10 -15.68
CA PHE A 694 -43.79 63.89 -15.49
C PHE A 694 -44.69 63.17 -14.49
N ALA A 695 -45.75 63.83 -14.02
CA ALA A 695 -46.66 63.21 -13.08
C ALA A 695 -48.10 63.68 -13.28
N ALA A 696 -49.03 62.77 -13.05
CA ALA A 696 -50.46 63.04 -13.15
C ALA A 696 -51.23 62.32 -12.05
N LEU A 697 -52.44 62.82 -11.75
CA LEU A 697 -53.32 62.16 -10.79
C LEU A 697 -53.79 60.82 -11.37
N PRO A 698 -53.93 59.76 -10.56
CA PRO A 698 -54.31 58.41 -11.02
C PRO A 698 -55.60 58.39 -11.86
N ASP A 699 -56.57 59.24 -11.53
CA ASP A 699 -57.87 59.36 -12.20
C ASP A 699 -57.82 60.15 -13.54
N SER A 700 -56.65 60.61 -13.97
CA SER A 700 -56.50 61.38 -15.21
C SER A 700 -56.41 60.47 -16.43
N ASP A 701 -57.18 60.75 -17.50
CA ASP A 701 -57.22 59.98 -18.75
C ASP A 701 -56.75 60.81 -19.96
N PHE A 702 -55.66 61.55 -19.83
CA PHE A 702 -55.21 62.47 -20.88
C PHE A 702 -54.91 61.76 -22.21
N ALA A 703 -55.17 62.46 -23.33
CA ALA A 703 -54.66 62.02 -24.63
C ALA A 703 -53.13 62.03 -24.58
N LEU A 704 -52.50 61.12 -25.32
CA LEU A 704 -51.05 60.88 -25.32
C LEU A 704 -50.46 60.34 -24.01
N VAL A 705 -51.30 59.84 -23.09
CA VAL A 705 -50.86 59.05 -21.93
C VAL A 705 -51.37 57.62 -22.10
N GLY A 706 -50.42 56.70 -22.29
CA GLY A 706 -50.62 55.26 -22.37
C GLY A 706 -49.79 54.53 -21.33
N PHE A 707 -49.39 53.29 -21.63
CA PHE A 707 -48.66 52.44 -20.70
C PHE A 707 -48.08 51.21 -21.40
N ARG A 708 -47.18 50.52 -20.69
CA ARG A 708 -46.68 49.18 -21.04
C ARG A 708 -46.65 48.29 -19.79
N CYS A 709 -46.71 46.98 -19.97
CA CYS A 709 -46.68 46.03 -18.86
C CYS A 709 -45.31 45.39 -18.68
N VAL A 710 -45.06 44.90 -17.47
CA VAL A 710 -43.94 44.02 -17.12
C VAL A 710 -44.43 42.74 -16.46
N MET A 711 -43.64 41.66 -16.58
CA MET A 711 -43.83 40.39 -15.87
C MET A 711 -42.57 40.08 -15.06
N ASP A 712 -42.71 39.60 -13.84
CA ASP A 712 -41.55 39.12 -13.07
C ASP A 712 -40.97 37.86 -13.72
N TYR A 713 -39.64 37.67 -13.70
CA TYR A 713 -39.01 36.56 -14.45
C TYR A 713 -39.52 35.16 -14.06
N ASN A 714 -39.73 34.91 -12.76
CA ASN A 714 -40.21 33.61 -12.26
C ASN A 714 -41.72 33.37 -12.49
N GLN A 715 -42.44 34.31 -13.10
CA GLN A 715 -43.84 34.18 -13.50
C GLN A 715 -43.98 33.81 -14.99
N THR A 716 -43.20 32.84 -15.46
CA THR A 716 -43.48 32.17 -16.74
C THR A 716 -44.48 31.03 -16.51
N GLN A 717 -45.44 30.88 -17.43
CA GLN A 717 -46.58 29.94 -17.35
C GLN A 717 -46.19 28.46 -17.19
#